data_AF-A0A8D1H3J9-F1
#
_entry.id   AF-A0A8D1H3J9-F1
#
_cell.length_a   1.000
_cell.length_b   1.000
_cell.length_c   1.000
_cell.angle_alpha   90.00
_cell.angle_beta   90.00
_cell.angle_gamma   90.00
#
_symmetry.space_group_name_H-M   'P 1'
#
loop_
_entity.id
_entity.type
_entity.pdbx_description
1 polymer ?
#
loop_
_entity_poly.entity_id
_entity_poly.type
_entity_poly.pdbx_seq_one_letter_code
_entity_poly.pdbx_strand_id
1 'polypeptide(L)'
;MALSSWSPELGFGGSEKALKAAATVSTGPSLELCTFPSTLGSSVAAAALEQLFVVEQSLQSDYFKCDEEAKTFLKDVAIAVKKLEEMRKTTIDLLEIESMELSRLYFLLETIPNSVSRELEECVRDARRLNLFEINQLHLKITRINNEIEFWKKKILDLKKMNTTLGEQQELLSRQHEKIVLSLNQAMKEKATTTVYINETYTQINSEKEELELQKLYLQEVEEQMEKEKAEYLKRKKQLSQEIEEYKELCEFKRKETYKKKKELDKLKLKVTKMRETVTTSTVVLSDHNLEIARLQESIKSWEKQVEDMKKSCKNLEDKMLFFRTNKEKLDDASNVEKSELLLKIKQVAEKLNNCRLENKDLQERLNTVTRQYKIVLNEENKVFMQKRKIHVENQKQLAFIAQKENFLSKRRVDIKNMEEGLITLNDLHRATKEVYQKQIRVLSDNRQREHERCIITQWKKACLLKKHTRWAIQIKAEIQEIIGEIQDAELRRSGLLQETSFREKEIHEFLAQIEQLTLQLKQEEEEFVVKEKKLIQELSMYEQRFVQEAQINKVKEDELVECLPQLHVAEEEYMDKNKKFEELTDVITAQKQDHNLLNDLISQLSRDFLQYLNNAKKVKQELKQLRDNESHRIKTHFEILKNLEYEIYVHDLKTDALLLENKRLKEYIEYMKKNIEKYKNDEDLRCTSSDLFCQLTALNTQYSDLWAEFKTTLKRLLEKGNETLQEIKNLIDKLCERDEKIEQISTWLQGNLEELRFLMQQESQMDLLKKKKKHSPIKRIHFPVVECTMKKTSTK
;
A
#
# COMPACT_ATOMS: atom_id res chain seq x y z
N MET A 1 -42.47 76.56 -0.97
CA MET A 1 -43.14 77.22 0.17
C MET A 1 -42.01 77.84 0.99
N ALA A 2 -41.79 79.15 0.88
CA ALA A 2 -42.46 80.20 1.66
C ALA A 2 -42.07 80.09 3.15
N LEU A 3 -41.43 81.09 3.79
CA LEU A 3 -41.45 82.54 3.53
C LEU A 3 -40.06 83.22 3.43
N SER A 4 -40.13 84.49 3.01
CA SER A 4 -39.16 85.61 2.96
C SER A 4 -38.10 85.74 4.08
N SER A 5 -37.02 86.53 3.96
CA SER A 5 -36.10 86.97 2.86
C SER A 5 -35.25 88.18 3.33
N TRP A 6 -34.15 88.48 2.61
CA TRP A 6 -33.34 89.74 2.62
C TRP A 6 -32.20 89.89 3.66
N SER A 7 -31.01 89.56 3.19
CA SER A 7 -29.79 90.39 3.25
C SER A 7 -29.84 91.48 2.13
N PRO A 8 -28.84 92.36 1.90
CA PRO A 8 -27.54 92.56 2.58
C PRO A 8 -27.22 94.06 2.89
N GLU A 9 -25.91 94.33 3.06
CA GLU A 9 -25.15 95.49 2.50
C GLU A 9 -24.70 96.71 3.34
N LEU A 10 -23.56 97.24 2.86
CA LEU A 10 -22.94 98.57 3.01
C LEU A 10 -22.74 99.16 4.43
N GLY A 11 -21.48 99.14 4.85
CA GLY A 11 -20.96 100.15 5.78
C GLY A 11 -20.52 101.41 5.02
N PHE A 12 -20.54 102.56 5.70
CA PHE A 12 -19.94 103.81 5.23
C PHE A 12 -19.05 104.40 6.34
N GLY A 13 -17.92 104.94 5.95
CA GLY A 13 -17.10 105.82 6.77
C GLY A 13 -16.74 107.07 5.96
N GLY A 14 -16.27 108.11 6.64
CA GLY A 14 -15.85 109.35 6.00
C GLY A 14 -16.79 110.53 6.25
N SER A 15 -16.15 111.67 6.47
CA SER A 15 -16.76 113.00 6.59
C SER A 15 -17.50 113.45 5.34
N GLU A 16 -18.49 114.33 5.48
CA GLU A 16 -18.30 115.69 4.96
C GLU A 16 -19.09 116.79 5.69
N LYS A 17 -19.07 118.00 5.13
CA LYS A 17 -19.47 119.27 5.75
C LYS A 17 -20.96 119.61 5.48
N ALA A 18 -21.40 120.65 6.18
CA ALA A 18 -22.15 121.80 5.66
C ALA A 18 -23.65 121.97 6.00
N LEU A 19 -23.89 123.09 6.70
CA LEU A 19 -24.90 124.14 6.43
C LEU A 19 -26.37 124.01 6.91
N LYS A 20 -26.81 125.16 7.48
CA LYS A 20 -28.18 125.72 7.58
C LYS A 20 -29.15 125.09 8.61
N ALA A 21 -30.05 125.86 9.26
CA ALA A 21 -30.18 127.32 9.42
C ALA A 21 -31.25 127.67 10.49
N ALA A 22 -31.36 128.98 10.82
CA ALA A 22 -32.42 129.65 11.61
C ALA A 22 -32.49 129.31 13.12
N ALA A 23 -32.84 130.24 14.05
CA ALA A 23 -33.02 131.70 14.01
C ALA A 23 -32.52 132.27 15.36
N THR A 24 -31.90 133.45 15.56
CA THR A 24 -32.08 134.83 15.04
C THR A 24 -33.29 135.62 15.55
N VAL A 25 -33.25 136.03 16.82
CA VAL A 25 -33.79 137.30 17.39
C VAL A 25 -32.83 137.68 18.55
N SER A 26 -32.18 138.84 18.69
CA SER A 26 -32.22 140.16 18.03
C SER A 26 -33.29 141.16 18.50
N THR A 27 -33.10 141.72 19.70
CA THR A 27 -33.57 143.07 20.08
C THR A 27 -32.62 143.71 21.10
N GLY A 28 -31.97 144.80 20.72
CA GLY A 28 -31.86 145.97 21.61
C GLY A 28 -33.07 146.90 21.37
N PRO A 29 -33.05 148.19 21.79
CA PRO A 29 -31.91 148.93 22.33
C PRO A 29 -32.21 149.70 23.66
N SER A 30 -31.21 150.44 24.12
CA SER A 30 -31.28 151.69 24.91
C SER A 30 -32.55 152.02 25.70
N LEU A 31 -32.40 152.09 27.03
CA LEU A 31 -33.24 152.91 27.91
C LEU A 31 -32.33 153.76 28.82
N GLU A 32 -31.74 154.80 28.24
CA GLU A 32 -31.17 155.90 29.02
C GLU A 32 -32.34 156.68 29.67
N LEU A 33 -32.56 156.49 30.98
CA LEU A 33 -33.47 157.36 31.73
C LEU A 33 -32.83 157.85 33.03
N CYS A 34 -32.53 159.14 33.01
CA CYS A 34 -32.56 160.06 34.14
C CYS A 34 -31.63 159.76 35.33
N THR A 35 -30.39 160.20 35.19
CA THR A 35 -29.65 160.85 36.27
C THR A 35 -30.42 162.07 36.80
N PHE A 36 -31.41 161.85 37.67
CA PHE A 36 -32.06 162.94 38.40
C PHE A 36 -31.08 163.58 39.40
N PRO A 37 -31.08 164.92 39.56
CA PRO A 37 -30.18 165.60 40.47
C PRO A 37 -30.56 165.33 41.94
N SER A 38 -29.58 164.96 42.76
CA SER A 38 -29.74 164.62 44.18
C SER A 38 -29.99 165.84 45.11
N THR A 39 -30.45 166.97 44.57
CA THR A 39 -30.48 168.28 45.22
C THR A 39 -31.81 169.04 45.05
N LEU A 40 -32.94 168.32 45.14
CA LEU A 40 -34.28 168.91 45.24
C LEU A 40 -35.03 168.40 46.49
N GLY A 41 -35.40 169.31 47.40
CA GLY A 41 -36.18 169.03 48.60
C GLY A 41 -35.59 169.60 49.89
N SER A 42 -34.74 168.80 50.56
CA SER A 42 -34.33 168.98 51.97
C SER A 42 -33.99 170.41 52.41
N SER A 43 -33.05 171.10 51.76
CA SER A 43 -32.64 172.46 52.17
C SER A 43 -33.74 173.51 51.99
N VAL A 44 -34.58 173.37 50.96
CA VAL A 44 -35.67 174.31 50.66
C VAL A 44 -36.86 174.08 51.61
N ALA A 45 -37.21 172.81 51.88
CA ALA A 45 -38.25 172.46 52.84
C ALA A 45 -37.85 172.84 54.29
N ALA A 46 -36.59 172.61 54.67
CA ALA A 46 -36.05 173.04 55.95
C ALA A 46 -36.07 174.58 56.09
N ALA A 47 -35.55 175.31 55.11
CA ALA A 47 -35.56 176.77 55.13
C ALA A 47 -36.99 177.36 55.14
N ALA A 48 -37.94 176.73 54.44
CA ALA A 48 -39.35 177.14 54.49
C ALA A 48 -39.97 176.92 55.89
N LEU A 49 -39.66 175.79 56.55
CA LEU A 49 -40.11 175.54 57.92
C LEU A 49 -39.43 176.47 58.94
N GLU A 50 -38.14 176.80 58.79
CA GLU A 50 -37.47 177.80 59.62
C GLU A 50 -38.05 179.20 59.43
N GLN A 51 -38.33 179.62 58.18
CA GLN A 51 -39.00 180.90 57.89
C GLN A 51 -40.38 180.98 58.56
N LEU A 52 -41.19 179.91 58.47
CA LEU A 52 -42.49 179.82 59.15
C LEU A 52 -42.34 179.88 60.69
N PHE A 53 -41.29 179.28 61.25
CA PHE A 53 -41.02 179.29 62.69
C PHE A 53 -40.57 180.67 63.20
N VAL A 54 -39.78 181.41 62.40
CA VAL A 54 -39.41 182.82 62.70
C VAL A 54 -40.65 183.72 62.65
N VAL A 55 -41.58 183.48 61.72
CA VAL A 55 -42.88 184.17 61.70
C VAL A 55 -43.70 183.83 62.95
N GLU A 56 -43.81 182.54 63.35
CA GLU A 56 -44.51 182.14 64.57
C GLU A 56 -43.91 182.79 65.84
N GLN A 57 -42.59 182.91 65.94
CA GLN A 57 -41.93 183.60 67.06
C GLN A 57 -42.20 185.12 67.08
N SER A 58 -42.15 185.79 65.92
CA SER A 58 -42.42 187.24 65.85
C SER A 58 -43.85 187.59 66.30
N LEU A 59 -44.81 186.72 65.96
CA LEU A 59 -46.23 186.82 66.34
C LEU A 59 -46.53 186.48 67.82
N GLN A 60 -45.52 186.10 68.61
CA GLN A 60 -45.64 185.90 70.07
C GLN A 60 -45.20 187.12 70.89
N SER A 61 -44.85 188.24 70.27
CA SER A 61 -44.46 189.48 70.98
C SER A 61 -45.65 190.42 71.21
N ASP A 62 -45.82 190.90 72.45
CA ASP A 62 -47.05 191.49 73.03
C ASP A 62 -47.55 192.85 72.44
N TYR A 63 -47.11 193.26 71.24
CA TYR A 63 -47.48 194.56 70.67
C TYR A 63 -48.40 194.53 69.43
N PHE A 64 -48.76 193.35 68.90
CA PHE A 64 -49.69 193.24 67.76
C PHE A 64 -50.79 192.20 67.99
N LYS A 65 -52.05 192.63 67.82
CA LYS A 65 -53.19 191.74 67.67
C LYS A 65 -53.31 191.32 66.21
N CYS A 66 -52.92 190.10 65.90
CA CYS A 66 -53.17 189.46 64.61
C CYS A 66 -54.28 188.40 64.74
N ASP A 67 -55.08 188.21 63.70
CA ASP A 67 -56.20 187.26 63.71
C ASP A 67 -55.74 185.80 63.75
N GLU A 68 -56.44 184.96 64.51
CA GLU A 68 -56.12 183.53 64.69
C GLU A 68 -56.25 182.71 63.39
N GLU A 69 -57.01 183.17 62.39
CA GLU A 69 -57.07 182.54 61.07
C GLU A 69 -55.69 182.48 60.39
N ALA A 70 -54.91 183.56 60.44
CA ALA A 70 -53.56 183.58 59.87
C ALA A 70 -52.63 182.57 60.57
N LYS A 71 -52.82 182.39 61.88
CA LYS A 71 -52.02 181.49 62.73
C LYS A 71 -52.35 180.01 62.47
N THR A 72 -53.61 179.69 62.18
CA THR A 72 -54.04 178.36 61.75
C THR A 72 -53.54 178.04 60.34
N PHE A 73 -53.68 178.96 59.37
CA PHE A 73 -53.13 178.78 58.02
C PHE A 73 -51.61 178.49 58.00
N LEU A 74 -50.82 179.22 58.80
CA LEU A 74 -49.37 178.98 58.90
C LEU A 74 -49.04 177.58 59.44
N LYS A 75 -49.83 177.05 60.39
CA LYS A 75 -49.66 175.69 60.90
C LYS A 75 -50.07 174.62 59.90
N ASP A 76 -51.17 174.82 59.19
CA ASP A 76 -51.62 173.87 58.15
C ASP A 76 -50.62 173.80 56.99
N VAL A 77 -50.01 174.92 56.61
CA VAL A 77 -48.89 174.96 55.63
C VAL A 77 -47.68 174.17 56.16
N ALA A 78 -47.27 174.38 57.42
CA ALA A 78 -46.13 173.65 57.99
C ALA A 78 -46.38 172.13 58.07
N ILE A 79 -47.61 171.71 58.44
CA ILE A 79 -48.04 170.31 58.45
C ILE A 79 -48.05 169.72 57.04
N ALA A 80 -48.55 170.47 56.05
CA ALA A 80 -48.57 170.04 54.66
C ALA A 80 -47.15 169.84 54.09
N VAL A 81 -46.23 170.78 54.33
CA VAL A 81 -44.81 170.66 53.91
C VAL A 81 -44.15 169.44 54.56
N LYS A 82 -44.35 169.23 55.86
CA LYS A 82 -43.78 168.07 56.57
C LYS A 82 -44.29 166.74 56.00
N LYS A 83 -45.61 166.63 55.75
CA LYS A 83 -46.23 165.44 55.15
C LYS A 83 -45.74 165.18 53.72
N LEU A 84 -45.41 166.24 52.97
CA LEU A 84 -44.84 166.13 51.62
C LEU A 84 -43.43 165.54 51.64
N GLU A 85 -42.58 165.96 52.57
CA GLU A 85 -41.22 165.42 52.74
C GLU A 85 -41.24 163.96 53.27
N GLU A 86 -42.19 163.61 54.14
CA GLU A 86 -42.42 162.23 54.59
C GLU A 86 -42.82 161.31 53.41
N MET A 87 -43.71 161.76 52.51
CA MET A 87 -44.03 161.04 51.28
C MET A 87 -42.84 160.97 50.31
N ARG A 88 -42.03 162.04 50.19
CA ARG A 88 -40.82 162.05 49.36
C ARG A 88 -39.85 160.97 49.83
N LYS A 89 -39.62 160.88 51.15
CA LYS A 89 -38.71 159.87 51.73
C LYS A 89 -39.20 158.45 51.48
N THR A 90 -40.45 158.13 51.81
CA THR A 90 -41.01 156.78 51.60
C THR A 90 -41.01 156.34 50.13
N THR A 91 -41.12 157.30 49.19
CA THR A 91 -40.98 157.01 47.76
C THR A 91 -39.54 156.65 47.36
N ILE A 92 -38.54 157.32 47.94
CA ILE A 92 -37.12 157.00 47.71
C ILE A 92 -36.77 155.63 48.31
N ASP A 93 -37.19 155.37 49.56
CA ASP A 93 -36.94 154.11 50.25
C ASP A 93 -37.52 152.90 49.46
N LEU A 94 -38.67 153.07 48.79
CA LEU A 94 -39.26 152.05 47.90
C LEU A 94 -38.45 151.86 46.59
N LEU A 95 -38.05 152.95 45.93
CA LEU A 95 -37.27 152.90 44.68
C LEU A 95 -35.88 152.26 44.88
N GLU A 96 -35.27 152.44 46.06
CA GLU A 96 -34.00 151.78 46.39
C GLU A 96 -34.18 150.25 46.52
N ILE A 97 -35.28 149.80 47.17
CA ILE A 97 -35.64 148.37 47.25
C ILE A 97 -35.89 147.79 45.85
N GLU A 98 -36.69 148.45 45.02
CA GLU A 98 -36.96 148.00 43.64
C GLU A 98 -35.66 147.93 42.81
N SER A 99 -34.74 148.89 42.98
CA SER A 99 -33.43 148.88 42.33
C SER A 99 -32.53 147.73 42.80
N MET A 100 -32.56 147.38 44.10
CA MET A 100 -31.84 146.23 44.64
C MET A 100 -32.42 144.90 44.13
N GLU A 101 -33.75 144.76 44.08
CA GLU A 101 -34.39 143.57 43.54
C GLU A 101 -34.15 143.40 42.03
N LEU A 102 -34.21 144.49 41.27
CA LEU A 102 -33.87 144.50 39.85
C LEU A 102 -32.40 144.09 39.60
N SER A 103 -31.47 144.61 40.40
CA SER A 103 -30.05 144.24 40.34
C SER A 103 -29.82 142.76 40.66
N ARG A 104 -30.54 142.23 41.66
CA ARG A 104 -30.54 140.80 42.01
C ARG A 104 -31.11 139.93 40.89
N LEU A 105 -32.17 140.39 40.21
CA LEU A 105 -32.77 139.70 39.06
C LEU A 105 -31.80 139.66 37.86
N TYR A 106 -31.08 140.74 37.56
CA TYR A 106 -30.04 140.75 36.53
C TYR A 106 -28.90 139.76 36.84
N PHE A 107 -28.40 139.74 38.10
CA PHE A 107 -27.38 138.77 38.51
C PHE A 107 -27.86 137.31 38.36
N LEU A 108 -29.12 137.02 38.68
CA LEU A 108 -29.72 135.70 38.46
C LEU A 108 -29.84 135.35 36.96
N LEU A 109 -30.27 136.31 36.13
CA LEU A 109 -30.36 136.15 34.68
C LEU A 109 -28.99 135.88 34.02
N GLU A 110 -27.91 136.47 34.53
CA GLU A 110 -26.55 136.27 34.00
C GLU A 110 -25.89 134.97 34.51
N THR A 111 -26.16 134.55 35.75
CA THR A 111 -25.48 133.40 36.37
C THR A 111 -26.20 132.06 36.21
N ILE A 112 -27.54 132.04 36.16
CA ILE A 112 -28.31 130.79 36.01
C ILE A 112 -27.97 130.04 34.71
N PRO A 113 -27.88 130.68 33.52
CA PRO A 113 -27.54 129.96 32.29
C PRO A 113 -26.19 129.26 32.34
N ASN A 114 -25.21 129.84 33.06
CA ASN A 114 -23.84 129.35 33.17
C ASN A 114 -23.67 128.24 34.23
N SER A 115 -24.51 128.21 35.27
CA SER A 115 -24.56 127.07 36.20
C SER A 115 -25.29 125.88 35.57
N VAL A 116 -26.45 126.13 34.96
CA VAL A 116 -27.26 125.09 34.28
C VAL A 116 -26.53 124.46 33.09
N SER A 117 -25.76 125.24 32.31
CA SER A 117 -24.97 124.68 31.20
C SER A 117 -23.85 123.76 31.69
N ARG A 118 -23.12 124.14 32.75
CA ARG A 118 -22.08 123.31 33.36
C ARG A 118 -22.65 122.02 33.94
N GLU A 119 -23.77 122.09 34.65
CA GLU A 119 -24.45 120.91 35.21
C GLU A 119 -24.94 119.97 34.09
N LEU A 120 -25.51 120.52 33.00
CA LEU A 120 -25.84 119.73 31.80
C LEU A 120 -24.61 119.10 31.14
N GLU A 121 -23.49 119.81 31.03
CA GLU A 121 -22.25 119.26 30.48
C GLU A 121 -21.70 118.11 31.33
N GLU A 122 -21.75 118.22 32.65
CA GLU A 122 -21.32 117.16 33.57
C GLU A 122 -22.26 115.95 33.50
N CYS A 123 -23.58 116.15 33.50
CA CYS A 123 -24.55 115.07 33.25
C CYS A 123 -24.34 114.38 31.89
N VAL A 124 -24.08 115.14 30.82
CA VAL A 124 -23.80 114.58 29.47
C VAL A 124 -22.47 113.84 29.45
N ARG A 125 -21.45 114.32 30.18
CA ARG A 125 -20.13 113.69 30.29
C ARG A 125 -20.21 112.35 31.03
N ASP A 126 -20.93 112.29 32.14
CA ASP A 126 -21.13 111.04 32.88
C ASP A 126 -22.08 110.08 32.17
N ALA A 127 -23.13 110.56 31.48
CA ALA A 127 -23.94 109.72 30.60
C ALA A 127 -23.11 109.10 29.46
N ARG A 128 -22.20 109.86 28.83
CA ARG A 128 -21.26 109.32 27.83
C ARG A 128 -20.29 108.30 28.44
N ARG A 129 -19.80 108.55 29.66
CA ARG A 129 -18.90 107.64 30.39
C ARG A 129 -19.60 106.32 30.77
N LEU A 130 -20.85 106.41 31.23
CA LEU A 130 -21.70 105.26 31.52
C LEU A 130 -21.96 104.44 30.25
N ASN A 131 -22.44 105.08 29.17
CA ASN A 131 -22.67 104.42 27.89
C ASN A 131 -21.41 103.71 27.37
N LEU A 132 -20.22 104.32 27.49
CA LEU A 132 -18.96 103.72 27.04
C LEU A 132 -18.54 102.52 27.93
N PHE A 133 -18.81 102.57 29.23
CA PHE A 133 -18.65 101.43 30.14
C PHE A 133 -19.64 100.30 29.84
N GLU A 134 -20.90 100.61 29.53
CA GLU A 134 -21.92 99.64 29.13
C GLU A 134 -21.60 98.99 27.79
N ILE A 135 -21.19 99.76 26.78
CA ILE A 135 -20.70 99.26 25.49
C ILE A 135 -19.52 98.30 25.69
N ASN A 136 -18.55 98.64 26.55
CA ASN A 136 -17.44 97.75 26.89
C ASN A 136 -17.90 96.48 27.63
N GLN A 137 -18.89 96.56 28.53
CA GLN A 137 -19.51 95.37 29.12
C GLN A 137 -20.22 94.51 28.06
N LEU A 138 -20.90 95.11 27.09
CA LEU A 138 -21.56 94.39 26.00
C LEU A 138 -20.54 93.70 25.11
N HIS A 139 -19.44 94.36 24.73
CA HIS A 139 -18.33 93.70 24.01
C HIS A 139 -17.69 92.55 24.80
N LEU A 140 -17.53 92.68 26.12
CA LEU A 140 -17.05 91.60 26.99
C LEU A 140 -18.05 90.44 27.12
N LYS A 141 -19.36 90.71 27.09
CA LYS A 141 -20.40 89.68 27.04
C LYS A 141 -20.42 88.98 25.67
N ILE A 142 -20.36 89.73 24.58
CA ILE A 142 -20.32 89.23 23.19
C ILE A 142 -19.08 88.35 22.94
N THR A 143 -17.89 88.76 23.41
CA THR A 143 -16.67 87.95 23.25
C THR A 143 -16.71 86.65 24.06
N ARG A 144 -17.26 86.66 25.28
CA ARG A 144 -17.54 85.41 26.04
C ARG A 144 -18.51 84.50 25.28
N ILE A 145 -19.65 85.03 24.84
CA ILE A 145 -20.66 84.29 24.07
C ILE A 145 -20.06 83.72 22.77
N ASN A 146 -19.22 84.48 22.06
CA ASN A 146 -18.55 83.99 20.86
C ASN A 146 -17.56 82.84 21.16
N ASN A 147 -16.78 82.94 22.24
CA ASN A 147 -15.87 81.87 22.68
C ASN A 147 -16.65 80.61 23.08
N GLU A 148 -17.79 80.77 23.77
CA GLU A 148 -18.70 79.67 24.09
C GLU A 148 -19.29 79.06 22.80
N ILE A 149 -19.76 79.87 21.84
CA ILE A 149 -20.26 79.40 20.54
C ILE A 149 -19.18 78.61 19.79
N GLU A 150 -17.92 79.04 19.81
CA GLU A 150 -16.82 78.27 19.23
C GLU A 150 -16.57 76.94 19.95
N PHE A 151 -16.57 76.94 21.28
CA PHE A 151 -16.45 75.71 22.07
C PHE A 151 -17.59 74.74 21.77
N TRP A 152 -18.83 75.22 21.69
CA TRP A 152 -19.99 74.41 21.30
C TRP A 152 -19.91 73.92 19.85
N LYS A 153 -19.44 74.74 18.89
CA LYS A 153 -19.18 74.30 17.50
C LYS A 153 -18.13 73.18 17.44
N LYS A 154 -17.02 73.31 18.17
CA LYS A 154 -15.97 72.27 18.28
C LYS A 154 -16.55 70.98 18.89
N LYS A 155 -17.26 71.09 20.02
CA LYS A 155 -17.93 69.96 20.68
C LYS A 155 -19.00 69.28 19.81
N ILE A 156 -19.75 70.03 18.99
CA ILE A 156 -20.70 69.49 18.02
C ILE A 156 -19.98 68.71 16.89
N LEU A 157 -18.83 69.20 16.42
CA LEU A 157 -18.02 68.48 15.43
C LEU A 157 -17.45 67.17 16.00
N ASP A 158 -16.97 67.18 17.24
CA ASP A 158 -16.42 65.98 17.87
C ASP A 158 -17.51 64.96 18.24
N LEU A 159 -18.69 65.42 18.67
CA LEU A 159 -19.88 64.56 18.82
C LEU A 159 -20.34 63.97 17.48
N LYS A 160 -20.27 64.73 16.37
CA LYS A 160 -20.54 64.20 15.02
C LYS A 160 -19.55 63.09 14.64
N LYS A 161 -18.25 63.28 14.88
CA LYS A 161 -17.21 62.25 14.64
C LYS A 161 -17.46 60.98 15.47
N MET A 162 -17.79 61.13 16.75
CA MET A 162 -18.16 60.00 17.60
C MET A 162 -19.42 59.29 17.11
N ASN A 163 -20.42 60.03 16.64
CA ASN A 163 -21.64 59.45 16.12
C ASN A 163 -21.42 58.69 14.79
N THR A 164 -20.51 59.16 13.92
CA THR A 164 -20.14 58.42 12.70
C THR A 164 -19.38 57.13 13.02
N THR A 165 -18.41 57.15 13.95
CA THR A 165 -17.68 55.91 14.31
C THR A 165 -18.53 54.93 15.11
N LEU A 166 -19.47 55.41 15.92
CA LEU A 166 -20.49 54.55 16.55
C LEU A 166 -21.45 53.94 15.51
N GLY A 167 -21.83 54.69 14.48
CA GLY A 167 -22.62 54.17 13.35
C GLY A 167 -21.90 53.05 12.58
N GLU A 168 -20.62 53.26 12.25
CA GLU A 168 -19.76 52.25 11.62
C GLU A 168 -19.61 50.99 12.50
N GLN A 169 -19.42 51.16 13.82
CA GLN A 169 -19.38 50.05 14.77
C GLN A 169 -20.73 49.32 14.88
N GLN A 170 -21.85 50.04 14.85
CA GLN A 170 -23.19 49.47 14.88
C GLN A 170 -23.50 48.68 13.59
N GLU A 171 -23.11 49.19 12.42
CA GLU A 171 -23.21 48.43 11.17
C GLU A 171 -22.33 47.17 11.19
N LEU A 172 -21.09 47.28 11.65
CA LEU A 172 -20.17 46.14 11.73
C LEU A 172 -20.70 45.07 12.70
N LEU A 173 -21.24 45.48 13.86
CA LEU A 173 -21.90 44.59 14.81
C LEU A 173 -23.17 43.97 14.23
N SER A 174 -23.96 44.72 13.46
CA SER A 174 -25.15 44.20 12.77
C SER A 174 -24.77 43.11 11.76
N ARG A 175 -23.76 43.36 10.91
CA ARG A 175 -23.21 42.38 9.94
C ARG A 175 -22.59 41.16 10.63
N GLN A 176 -22.05 41.31 11.85
CA GLN A 176 -21.59 40.17 12.66
C GLN A 176 -22.78 39.37 13.23
N HIS A 177 -23.79 40.05 13.76
CA HIS A 177 -25.01 39.41 14.28
C HIS A 177 -25.76 38.65 13.18
N GLU A 178 -25.90 39.24 11.99
CA GLU A 178 -26.49 38.59 10.81
C GLU A 178 -25.75 37.28 10.45
N LYS A 179 -24.41 37.30 10.41
CA LYS A 179 -23.61 36.08 10.18
C LYS A 179 -23.81 35.01 11.26
N ILE A 180 -23.95 35.42 12.53
CA ILE A 180 -24.24 34.51 13.64
C ILE A 180 -25.65 33.93 13.53
N VAL A 181 -26.65 34.73 13.15
CA VAL A 181 -28.02 34.26 12.89
C VAL A 181 -28.08 33.32 11.69
N LEU A 182 -27.37 33.61 10.59
CA LEU A 182 -27.31 32.74 9.41
C LEU A 182 -26.67 31.38 9.73
N SER A 183 -25.54 31.36 10.43
CA SER A 183 -24.87 30.11 10.85
C SER A 183 -25.67 29.33 11.90
N LEU A 184 -26.36 30.01 12.83
CA LEU A 184 -27.30 29.37 13.75
C LEU A 184 -28.50 28.76 13.01
N ASN A 185 -29.06 29.46 12.02
CA ASN A 185 -30.16 28.96 11.19
C ASN A 185 -29.73 27.76 10.34
N GLN A 186 -28.51 27.76 9.81
CA GLN A 186 -27.93 26.59 9.13
C GLN A 186 -27.79 25.41 10.10
N ALA A 187 -27.18 25.61 11.27
CA ALA A 187 -27.01 24.55 12.28
C ALA A 187 -28.36 24.02 12.79
N MET A 188 -29.38 24.87 12.90
CA MET A 188 -30.75 24.46 13.24
C MET A 188 -31.42 23.67 12.11
N LYS A 189 -31.16 24.02 10.84
CA LYS A 189 -31.63 23.23 9.68
C LYS A 189 -30.95 21.85 9.64
N GLU A 190 -29.64 21.79 9.85
CA GLU A 190 -28.86 20.54 9.92
C GLU A 190 -29.30 19.66 11.11
N LYS A 191 -29.60 20.27 12.26
CA LYS A 191 -30.23 19.58 13.40
C LYS A 191 -31.62 19.05 13.06
N ALA A 192 -32.43 19.82 12.34
CA ALA A 192 -33.76 19.38 11.92
C ALA A 192 -33.69 18.20 10.95
N THR A 193 -32.85 18.25 9.91
CA THR A 193 -32.69 17.13 8.96
C THR A 193 -32.10 15.89 9.62
N THR A 194 -31.11 16.03 10.51
CA THR A 194 -30.60 14.88 11.28
C THR A 194 -31.63 14.29 12.24
N THR A 195 -32.49 15.12 12.84
CA THR A 195 -33.62 14.62 13.66
C THR A 195 -34.66 13.87 12.81
N VAL A 196 -34.92 14.33 11.58
CA VAL A 196 -35.79 13.62 10.63
C VAL A 196 -35.19 12.28 10.25
N TYR A 197 -33.92 12.21 9.83
CA TYR A 197 -33.24 10.94 9.51
C TYR A 197 -33.20 9.96 10.70
N ILE A 198 -33.03 10.46 11.94
CA ILE A 198 -33.08 9.64 13.16
C ILE A 198 -34.50 9.08 13.38
N ASN A 199 -35.55 9.86 13.12
CA ASN A 199 -36.92 9.38 13.22
C ASN A 199 -37.28 8.38 12.11
N GLU A 200 -36.85 8.63 10.87
CA GLU A 200 -37.04 7.72 9.72
C GLU A 200 -36.37 6.36 9.97
N THR A 201 -35.09 6.38 10.36
CA THR A 201 -34.36 5.14 10.72
C THR A 201 -34.95 4.45 11.96
N TYR A 202 -35.45 5.20 12.94
CA TYR A 202 -36.18 4.62 14.07
C TYR A 202 -37.50 3.94 13.65
N THR A 203 -38.26 4.54 12.72
CA THR A 203 -39.47 3.90 12.17
C THR A 203 -39.13 2.63 11.38
N GLN A 204 -38.07 2.66 10.55
CA GLN A 204 -37.61 1.48 9.81
C GLN A 204 -37.15 0.34 10.76
N ILE A 205 -36.38 0.67 11.79
CA ILE A 205 -35.94 -0.29 12.82
C ILE A 205 -37.14 -0.89 13.59
N ASN A 206 -38.27 -0.18 13.68
CA ASN A 206 -39.48 -0.73 14.31
C ASN A 206 -40.29 -1.60 13.33
N SER A 207 -40.43 -1.23 12.05
CA SER A 207 -41.07 -2.12 11.06
C SER A 207 -40.26 -3.41 10.85
N GLU A 208 -38.94 -3.33 10.81
CA GLU A 208 -38.06 -4.52 10.74
C GLU A 208 -38.20 -5.42 11.98
N LYS A 209 -38.49 -4.87 13.17
CA LYS A 209 -38.82 -5.68 14.36
C LYS A 209 -40.19 -6.33 14.26
N GLU A 210 -41.20 -5.61 13.76
CA GLU A 210 -42.55 -6.14 13.55
C GLU A 210 -42.53 -7.29 12.53
N GLU A 211 -41.76 -7.16 11.45
CA GLU A 211 -41.49 -8.24 10.51
C GLU A 211 -40.76 -9.43 11.15
N LEU A 212 -39.77 -9.19 12.03
CA LEU A 212 -39.07 -10.25 12.77
C LEU A 212 -39.97 -10.94 13.80
N GLU A 213 -40.89 -10.24 14.47
CA GLU A 213 -41.90 -10.85 15.35
C GLU A 213 -42.88 -11.71 14.54
N LEU A 214 -43.35 -11.24 13.38
CA LEU A 214 -44.17 -12.03 12.46
C LEU A 214 -43.44 -13.28 11.96
N GLN A 215 -42.15 -13.17 11.60
CA GLN A 215 -41.34 -14.33 11.20
C GLN A 215 -41.16 -15.35 12.34
N LYS A 216 -41.00 -14.92 13.60
CA LYS A 216 -41.00 -15.83 14.76
C LYS A 216 -42.33 -16.56 14.93
N LEU A 217 -43.46 -15.85 14.76
CA LEU A 217 -44.79 -16.46 14.86
C LEU A 217 -44.99 -17.52 13.77
N TYR A 218 -44.62 -17.24 12.52
CA TYR A 218 -44.66 -18.24 11.45
C TYR A 218 -43.71 -19.43 11.71
N LEU A 219 -42.51 -19.20 12.25
CA LEU A 219 -41.60 -20.28 12.64
C LEU A 219 -42.21 -21.16 13.75
N GLN A 220 -42.81 -20.57 14.79
CA GLN A 220 -43.48 -21.32 15.84
C GLN A 220 -44.68 -22.12 15.30
N GLU A 221 -45.50 -21.52 14.42
CA GLU A 221 -46.63 -22.21 13.81
C GLU A 221 -46.16 -23.43 12.98
N VAL A 222 -45.08 -23.28 12.21
CA VAL A 222 -44.45 -24.38 11.46
C VAL A 222 -43.84 -25.44 12.40
N GLU A 223 -43.18 -25.06 13.50
CA GLU A 223 -42.66 -26.01 14.49
C GLU A 223 -43.78 -26.80 15.17
N GLU A 224 -44.86 -26.14 15.58
CA GLU A 224 -46.05 -26.82 16.12
C GLU A 224 -46.71 -27.74 15.09
N GLN A 225 -46.76 -27.34 13.82
CA GLN A 225 -47.33 -28.14 12.74
C GLN A 225 -46.46 -29.37 12.44
N MET A 226 -45.14 -29.22 12.46
CA MET A 226 -44.17 -30.32 12.39
C MET A 226 -44.29 -31.28 13.58
N GLU A 227 -44.53 -30.81 14.81
CA GLU A 227 -44.78 -31.70 15.95
C GLU A 227 -46.15 -32.40 15.87
N LYS A 228 -47.19 -31.72 15.35
CA LYS A 228 -48.49 -32.35 15.05
C LYS A 228 -48.32 -33.48 14.04
N GLU A 229 -47.60 -33.26 12.93
CA GLU A 229 -47.28 -34.29 11.93
C GLU A 229 -46.43 -35.44 12.49
N LYS A 230 -45.40 -35.15 13.31
CA LYS A 230 -44.61 -36.20 14.00
C LYS A 230 -45.48 -37.05 14.93
N ALA A 231 -46.39 -36.43 15.68
CA ALA A 231 -47.31 -37.13 16.57
C ALA A 231 -48.30 -38.02 15.81
N GLU A 232 -48.85 -37.53 14.69
CA GLU A 232 -49.71 -38.32 13.79
C GLU A 232 -48.95 -39.47 13.13
N TYR A 233 -47.72 -39.24 12.65
CA TYR A 233 -46.88 -40.29 12.10
C TYR A 233 -46.54 -41.37 13.14
N LEU A 234 -46.22 -40.98 14.38
CA LEU A 234 -46.00 -41.92 15.48
C LEU A 234 -47.27 -42.70 15.85
N LYS A 235 -48.44 -42.07 15.81
CA LYS A 235 -49.74 -42.74 16.01
C LYS A 235 -50.00 -43.76 14.89
N ARG A 236 -49.82 -43.37 13.62
CA ARG A 236 -50.00 -44.24 12.46
C ARG A 236 -49.00 -45.40 12.42
N LYS A 237 -47.74 -45.16 12.83
CA LYS A 237 -46.72 -46.21 13.00
C LYS A 237 -47.11 -47.22 14.09
N LYS A 238 -47.67 -46.75 15.22
CA LYS A 238 -48.21 -47.63 16.27
C LYS A 238 -49.38 -48.46 15.75
N GLN A 239 -50.34 -47.85 15.05
CA GLN A 239 -51.48 -48.55 14.44
C GLN A 239 -51.01 -49.63 13.46
N LEU A 240 -50.12 -49.31 12.52
CA LEU A 240 -49.54 -50.29 11.58
C LEU A 240 -48.78 -51.42 12.29
N SER A 241 -48.13 -51.13 13.42
CA SER A 241 -47.43 -52.14 14.22
C SER A 241 -48.41 -53.05 14.99
N GLN A 242 -49.56 -52.51 15.43
CA GLN A 242 -50.65 -53.30 16.00
C GLN A 242 -51.32 -54.17 14.93
N GLU A 243 -51.67 -53.60 13.77
CA GLU A 243 -52.19 -54.37 12.61
C GLU A 243 -51.24 -55.50 12.20
N ILE A 244 -49.92 -55.24 12.14
CA ILE A 244 -48.92 -56.29 11.84
C ILE A 244 -48.91 -57.40 12.91
N GLU A 245 -49.04 -57.08 14.19
CA GLU A 245 -49.10 -58.10 15.25
C GLU A 245 -50.42 -58.87 15.22
N GLU A 246 -51.55 -58.19 15.01
CA GLU A 246 -52.86 -58.81 14.77
C GLU A 246 -52.83 -59.73 13.55
N TYR A 247 -52.15 -59.36 12.46
CA TYR A 247 -51.94 -60.22 11.30
C TYR A 247 -51.01 -61.42 11.59
N LYS A 248 -49.99 -61.29 12.45
CA LYS A 248 -49.19 -62.43 12.91
C LYS A 248 -50.00 -63.37 13.80
N GLU A 249 -50.73 -62.85 14.77
CA GLU A 249 -51.63 -63.64 15.63
C GLU A 249 -52.71 -64.33 14.81
N LEU A 250 -53.28 -63.64 13.82
CA LEU A 250 -54.22 -64.22 12.86
C LEU A 250 -53.54 -65.29 11.99
N CYS A 251 -52.29 -65.12 11.56
CA CYS A 251 -51.54 -66.15 10.84
C CYS A 251 -51.21 -67.37 11.72
N GLU A 252 -50.84 -67.16 12.98
CA GLU A 252 -50.65 -68.22 13.97
C GLU A 252 -51.96 -68.95 14.25
N PHE A 253 -53.06 -68.21 14.45
CA PHE A 253 -54.39 -68.74 14.63
C PHE A 253 -54.80 -69.53 13.39
N LYS A 254 -54.59 -69.02 12.17
CA LYS A 254 -54.87 -69.72 10.91
C LYS A 254 -54.00 -70.96 10.74
N ARG A 255 -52.75 -70.99 11.22
CA ARG A 255 -51.93 -72.21 11.28
C ARG A 255 -52.49 -73.23 12.28
N LYS A 256 -52.85 -72.80 13.50
CA LYS A 256 -53.48 -73.63 14.55
C LYS A 256 -54.85 -74.15 14.11
N GLU A 257 -55.64 -73.32 13.44
CA GLU A 257 -56.93 -73.63 12.82
C GLU A 257 -56.77 -74.58 11.63
N THR A 258 -55.78 -74.38 10.76
CA THR A 258 -55.48 -75.31 9.65
C THR A 258 -55.02 -76.67 10.16
N TYR A 259 -54.25 -76.72 11.25
CA TYR A 259 -53.85 -77.98 11.89
C TYR A 259 -55.04 -78.69 12.56
N LYS A 260 -55.94 -77.96 13.23
CA LYS A 260 -57.23 -78.48 13.71
C LYS A 260 -58.08 -78.99 12.54
N LYS A 261 -58.29 -78.16 11.51
CA LYS A 261 -59.03 -78.47 10.29
C LYS A 261 -58.41 -79.60 9.47
N LYS A 262 -57.11 -79.87 9.56
CA LYS A 262 -56.50 -81.09 9.00
C LYS A 262 -56.98 -82.32 9.78
N LYS A 263 -56.84 -82.33 11.11
CA LYS A 263 -57.36 -83.41 11.98
C LYS A 263 -58.87 -83.59 11.87
N GLU A 264 -59.62 -82.51 11.62
CA GLU A 264 -61.06 -82.55 11.37
C GLU A 264 -61.40 -82.96 9.95
N LEU A 265 -60.60 -82.64 8.93
CA LEU A 265 -60.73 -83.13 7.56
C LEU A 265 -60.44 -84.63 7.49
N ASP A 266 -59.50 -85.14 8.28
CA ASP A 266 -59.25 -86.57 8.41
C ASP A 266 -60.45 -87.27 9.07
N LYS A 267 -61.03 -86.69 10.13
CA LYS A 267 -62.30 -87.14 10.74
C LYS A 267 -63.52 -86.95 9.81
N LEU A 268 -63.53 -85.94 8.95
CA LEU A 268 -64.63 -85.62 8.04
C LEU A 268 -64.54 -86.45 6.76
N LYS A 269 -63.37 -86.87 6.29
CA LYS A 269 -63.27 -87.98 5.32
C LYS A 269 -63.96 -89.23 5.89
N LEU A 270 -63.68 -89.56 7.15
CA LEU A 270 -64.29 -90.69 7.87
C LEU A 270 -65.78 -90.51 8.21
N LYS A 271 -66.33 -89.29 8.08
CA LYS A 271 -67.78 -89.01 8.21
C LYS A 271 -68.49 -88.81 6.88
N VAL A 272 -67.85 -88.25 5.86
CA VAL A 272 -68.43 -88.07 4.51
C VAL A 272 -68.59 -89.42 3.84
N THR A 273 -67.69 -90.39 4.08
CA THR A 273 -67.94 -91.79 3.73
C THR A 273 -69.23 -92.34 4.35
N LYS A 274 -69.63 -91.87 5.55
CA LYS A 274 -70.86 -92.28 6.25
C LYS A 274 -72.10 -91.39 6.01
N MET A 275 -71.91 -90.16 5.54
CA MET A 275 -73.01 -89.19 5.37
C MET A 275 -73.46 -89.07 3.90
N ARG A 276 -72.61 -89.52 2.97
CA ARG A 276 -73.04 -89.84 1.59
C ARG A 276 -74.03 -91.02 1.57
N GLU A 277 -74.09 -91.80 2.65
CA GLU A 277 -75.07 -92.88 2.88
C GLU A 277 -76.45 -92.34 3.34
N THR A 278 -76.55 -91.08 3.80
CA THR A 278 -77.78 -90.54 4.44
C THR A 278 -78.41 -89.32 3.77
N VAL A 279 -77.64 -88.45 3.08
CA VAL A 279 -78.16 -87.21 2.47
C VAL A 279 -79.20 -87.47 1.36
N THR A 280 -79.26 -88.68 0.83
CA THR A 280 -80.27 -89.22 -0.10
C THR A 280 -81.73 -89.19 0.40
N THR A 281 -82.02 -88.75 1.64
CA THR A 281 -83.31 -89.01 2.32
C THR A 281 -84.24 -87.82 2.54
N SER A 282 -83.76 -86.56 2.56
CA SER A 282 -84.46 -85.49 3.33
C SER A 282 -84.83 -84.18 2.60
N THR A 283 -84.64 -84.06 1.28
CA THR A 283 -84.78 -82.79 0.52
C THR A 283 -86.23 -82.31 0.28
N VAL A 284 -87.18 -82.66 1.15
CA VAL A 284 -88.62 -82.74 0.82
C VAL A 284 -89.50 -81.66 1.49
N VAL A 285 -89.02 -80.96 2.53
CA VAL A 285 -89.91 -80.34 3.55
C VAL A 285 -90.06 -78.80 3.47
N LEU A 286 -89.21 -78.08 2.74
CA LEU A 286 -89.02 -76.62 2.92
C LEU A 286 -89.86 -75.68 2.03
N SER A 287 -90.92 -76.15 1.37
CA SER A 287 -91.73 -75.35 0.44
C SER A 287 -92.64 -74.28 1.11
N ASP A 288 -92.99 -74.46 2.38
CA ASP A 288 -94.33 -74.05 2.85
C ASP A 288 -94.44 -72.65 3.51
N HIS A 289 -93.33 -72.01 3.88
CA HIS A 289 -93.35 -70.87 4.84
C HIS A 289 -93.51 -69.46 4.22
N ASN A 290 -93.55 -69.30 2.90
CA ASN A 290 -93.40 -67.99 2.24
C ASN A 290 -94.63 -67.04 2.27
N LEU A 291 -95.69 -67.34 3.03
CA LEU A 291 -97.04 -66.78 2.77
C LEU A 291 -97.50 -65.66 3.72
N GLU A 292 -96.82 -65.42 4.84
CA GLU A 292 -97.42 -64.72 6.00
C GLU A 292 -97.17 -63.19 6.08
N ILE A 293 -96.20 -62.66 5.32
CA ILE A 293 -95.63 -61.31 5.51
C ILE A 293 -96.60 -60.15 5.15
N ALA A 294 -97.64 -60.38 4.35
CA ALA A 294 -98.35 -59.32 3.62
C ALA A 294 -99.33 -58.41 4.42
N ARG A 295 -99.40 -58.50 5.75
CA ARG A 295 -100.56 -57.98 6.55
C ARG A 295 -100.38 -56.67 7.34
N LEU A 296 -99.20 -56.04 7.36
CA LEU A 296 -98.86 -55.06 8.43
C LEU A 296 -98.92 -53.54 8.09
N GLN A 297 -99.25 -53.13 6.87
CA GLN A 297 -98.92 -51.76 6.39
C GLN A 297 -99.96 -50.63 6.63
N GLU A 298 -101.14 -50.91 7.19
CA GLU A 298 -102.30 -49.99 7.04
C GLU A 298 -102.47 -48.93 8.16
N SER A 299 -101.77 -49.04 9.29
CA SER A 299 -102.12 -48.38 10.56
C SER A 299 -101.66 -46.92 10.77
N ILE A 300 -100.92 -46.31 9.83
CA ILE A 300 -100.09 -45.12 10.12
C ILE A 300 -100.82 -43.76 10.00
N LYS A 301 -101.92 -43.66 9.25
CA LYS A 301 -102.48 -42.38 8.75
C LYS A 301 -103.24 -41.48 9.75
N SER A 302 -103.31 -41.79 11.04
CA SER A 302 -104.27 -41.14 11.96
C SER A 302 -103.80 -39.90 12.72
N TRP A 303 -102.49 -39.62 12.80
CA TRP A 303 -101.93 -38.77 13.86
C TRP A 303 -101.86 -37.25 13.58
N GLU A 304 -101.96 -36.81 12.32
CA GLU A 304 -101.55 -35.45 11.93
C GLU A 304 -102.50 -34.30 12.36
N LYS A 305 -103.68 -34.61 12.92
CA LYS A 305 -104.80 -33.64 13.01
C LYS A 305 -104.87 -32.80 14.30
N GLN A 306 -104.01 -33.01 15.31
CA GLN A 306 -104.16 -32.40 16.64
C GLN A 306 -103.49 -31.03 16.86
N VAL A 307 -102.69 -30.52 15.92
CA VAL A 307 -101.73 -29.43 16.20
C VAL A 307 -102.31 -28.00 16.13
N GLU A 308 -103.41 -27.78 15.40
CA GLU A 308 -103.79 -26.42 14.94
C GLU A 308 -104.51 -25.53 16.00
N ASP A 309 -105.25 -26.13 16.96
CA ASP A 309 -106.16 -25.36 17.83
C ASP A 309 -105.48 -24.47 18.88
N MET A 310 -104.21 -24.71 19.21
CA MET A 310 -103.52 -24.13 20.38
C MET A 310 -103.18 -22.63 20.24
N LYS A 311 -103.50 -21.99 19.10
CA LYS A 311 -102.91 -20.72 18.65
C LYS A 311 -103.72 -19.44 18.98
N LYS A 312 -104.91 -19.56 19.58
CA LYS A 312 -105.91 -18.45 19.69
C LYS A 312 -105.97 -17.71 21.03
N SER A 313 -105.32 -18.17 22.10
CA SER A 313 -105.61 -17.73 23.48
C SER A 313 -104.95 -16.42 23.93
N CYS A 314 -103.81 -16.01 23.35
CA CYS A 314 -102.92 -15.01 23.96
C CYS A 314 -103.30 -13.52 23.78
N LYS A 315 -104.46 -13.18 23.19
CA LYS A 315 -104.77 -11.78 22.78
C LYS A 315 -105.57 -10.91 23.76
N ASN A 316 -106.07 -11.45 24.88
CA ASN A 316 -107.10 -10.78 25.71
C ASN A 316 -106.56 -10.06 26.98
N LEU A 317 -105.26 -9.71 27.06
CA LEU A 317 -104.65 -9.19 28.30
C LEU A 317 -104.23 -7.72 28.29
N GLU A 318 -104.15 -7.05 27.13
CA GLU A 318 -103.52 -5.71 27.03
C GLU A 318 -104.46 -4.53 27.36
N ASP A 319 -105.77 -4.65 27.15
CA ASP A 319 -106.71 -3.51 27.12
C ASP A 319 -107.02 -2.82 28.48
N LYS A 320 -106.53 -3.33 29.62
CA LYS A 320 -106.97 -2.85 30.96
C LYS A 320 -106.20 -1.66 31.53
N MET A 321 -105.11 -1.20 30.90
CA MET A 321 -104.21 -0.19 31.50
C MET A 321 -104.61 1.29 31.28
N LEU A 322 -105.58 1.62 30.42
CA LEU A 322 -105.74 3.00 29.91
C LEU A 322 -106.62 3.96 30.75
N PHE A 323 -107.35 3.47 31.75
CA PHE A 323 -108.50 4.20 32.33
C PHE A 323 -108.16 5.41 33.24
N PHE A 324 -107.08 5.36 34.01
CA PHE A 324 -106.89 6.24 35.19
C PHE A 324 -106.27 7.63 34.92
N ARG A 325 -106.11 8.08 33.67
CA ARG A 325 -105.26 9.24 33.34
C ARG A 325 -105.97 10.62 33.29
N THR A 326 -107.30 10.68 33.38
CA THR A 326 -108.09 11.75 32.70
C THR A 326 -108.88 12.72 33.62
N ASN A 327 -108.54 12.89 34.91
CA ASN A 327 -109.47 13.54 35.88
C ASN A 327 -108.84 14.61 36.81
N LYS A 328 -108.16 15.65 36.28
CA LYS A 328 -107.44 16.66 37.11
C LYS A 328 -107.69 18.16 36.76
N GLU A 329 -108.55 18.50 35.79
CA GLU A 329 -108.34 19.71 34.98
C GLU A 329 -109.49 20.76 34.96
N LYS A 330 -110.10 21.14 36.11
CA LYS A 330 -111.23 22.12 36.15
C LYS A 330 -111.44 22.89 37.48
N LEU A 331 -110.96 24.15 37.66
CA LEU A 331 -111.42 25.09 38.73
C LEU A 331 -110.87 26.57 38.61
N ASP A 332 -111.67 27.60 38.24
CA ASP A 332 -111.34 29.07 38.37
C ASP A 332 -112.55 30.05 38.06
N ASP A 333 -112.43 31.38 38.37
CA ASP A 333 -113.22 32.63 38.00
C ASP A 333 -114.39 33.27 38.88
N ALA A 334 -114.38 34.64 39.14
CA ALA A 334 -115.51 35.67 39.24
C ALA A 334 -115.48 36.90 40.29
N SER A 335 -116.08 38.11 40.01
CA SER A 335 -116.75 39.18 40.91
C SER A 335 -116.31 40.72 40.99
N ASN A 336 -117.20 41.78 41.07
CA ASN A 336 -116.97 43.26 41.44
C ASN A 336 -118.20 44.30 41.53
N VAL A 337 -118.07 45.54 42.15
CA VAL A 337 -118.77 46.93 41.98
C VAL A 337 -119.84 47.58 42.99
N GLU A 338 -119.74 48.91 43.34
CA GLU A 338 -120.79 50.04 43.62
C GLU A 338 -120.55 51.14 44.76
N LYS A 339 -121.13 52.39 44.67
CA LYS A 339 -121.08 53.56 45.68
C LYS A 339 -121.81 54.93 45.31
N SER A 340 -122.56 55.64 46.22
CA SER A 340 -122.62 57.15 46.49
C SER A 340 -123.97 57.86 46.94
N GLU A 341 -123.95 58.79 47.93
CA GLU A 341 -124.91 59.95 48.17
C GLU A 341 -124.60 60.77 49.48
N LEU A 342 -124.94 62.10 49.59
CA LEU A 342 -125.11 63.01 50.80
C LEU A 342 -124.72 64.51 50.54
N LEU A 343 -125.35 65.53 51.19
CA LEU A 343 -124.75 66.89 51.34
C LEU A 343 -125.33 67.95 52.34
N LEU A 344 -126.56 68.49 52.15
CA LEU A 344 -126.70 69.91 51.76
C LEU A 344 -127.03 71.05 52.81
N LYS A 345 -127.29 70.81 54.10
CA LYS A 345 -128.39 71.55 54.82
C LYS A 345 -128.02 72.48 56.02
N ILE A 346 -127.44 73.68 55.83
CA ILE A 346 -126.70 74.41 56.94
C ILE A 346 -126.95 75.95 57.22
N LYS A 347 -127.63 76.77 56.40
CA LYS A 347 -127.17 78.17 56.14
C LYS A 347 -127.55 79.42 57.01
N GLN A 348 -128.46 79.43 58.00
CA GLN A 348 -129.26 80.68 58.27
C GLN A 348 -128.94 81.59 59.49
N VAL A 349 -128.48 81.07 60.64
CA VAL A 349 -128.46 81.70 62.01
C VAL A 349 -127.69 83.04 62.30
N ALA A 350 -127.37 83.89 61.32
CA ALA A 350 -126.12 84.70 61.42
C ALA A 350 -126.13 86.06 62.19
N GLU A 351 -127.26 86.77 62.31
CA GLU A 351 -127.20 88.26 62.34
C GLU A 351 -127.10 88.95 63.71
N LYS A 352 -127.75 88.44 64.77
CA LYS A 352 -127.75 89.10 66.11
C LYS A 352 -126.36 89.23 66.75
N LEU A 353 -125.38 88.52 66.21
CA LEU A 353 -123.97 88.52 66.59
C LEU A 353 -123.26 89.87 66.40
N ASN A 354 -123.87 90.84 65.69
CA ASN A 354 -123.12 91.94 65.08
C ASN A 354 -122.90 93.19 65.95
N ASN A 355 -123.80 93.58 66.86
CA ASN A 355 -123.66 94.85 67.58
C ASN A 355 -122.62 94.79 68.71
N CYS A 356 -122.61 93.72 69.50
CA CYS A 356 -121.58 93.50 70.55
C CYS A 356 -120.15 93.34 70.00
N ARG A 357 -119.97 93.25 68.67
CA ARG A 357 -118.64 93.30 68.04
C ARG A 357 -118.03 94.70 68.05
N LEU A 358 -118.83 95.78 68.10
CA LEU A 358 -118.33 97.14 67.84
C LEU A 358 -117.55 97.72 69.03
N GLU A 359 -118.05 97.64 70.26
CA GLU A 359 -117.31 98.12 71.45
C GLU A 359 -116.10 97.22 71.76
N ASN A 360 -116.25 95.91 71.58
CA ASN A 360 -115.15 94.96 71.66
C ASN A 360 -114.02 95.31 70.67
N LYS A 361 -114.38 95.90 69.51
CA LYS A 361 -113.43 96.31 68.47
C LYS A 361 -112.41 97.36 68.94
N ASP A 362 -112.83 98.44 69.64
CA ASP A 362 -111.90 99.52 70.04
C ASP A 362 -110.90 99.03 71.09
N LEU A 363 -111.37 98.29 72.09
CA LEU A 363 -110.50 97.65 73.08
C LEU A 363 -109.57 96.62 72.45
N GLN A 364 -110.07 95.84 71.47
CA GLN A 364 -109.27 94.90 70.72
C GLN A 364 -108.25 95.58 69.81
N GLU A 365 -108.54 96.77 69.25
CA GLU A 365 -107.59 97.57 68.47
C GLU A 365 -106.45 98.13 69.37
N ARG A 366 -106.75 98.58 70.60
CA ARG A 366 -105.72 98.97 71.59
C ARG A 366 -104.88 97.78 72.08
N LEU A 367 -105.50 96.62 72.30
CA LEU A 367 -104.77 95.38 72.61
C LEU A 367 -103.87 94.96 71.42
N ASN A 368 -104.35 95.12 70.19
CA ASN A 368 -103.63 94.80 68.97
C ASN A 368 -102.39 95.67 68.76
N THR A 369 -102.40 96.97 69.10
CA THR A 369 -101.22 97.84 68.95
C THR A 369 -100.09 97.46 69.90
N VAL A 370 -100.38 97.25 71.19
CA VAL A 370 -99.41 96.77 72.19
C VAL A 370 -98.88 95.37 71.81
N THR A 371 -99.78 94.47 71.40
CA THR A 371 -99.41 93.14 70.89
C THR A 371 -98.51 93.23 69.64
N ARG A 372 -98.67 94.26 68.80
CA ARG A 372 -97.81 94.51 67.63
C ARG A 372 -96.39 94.90 68.05
N GLN A 373 -96.25 95.82 69.00
CA GLN A 373 -94.93 96.26 69.50
C GLN A 373 -94.16 95.11 70.15
N TYR A 374 -94.80 94.34 71.04
CA TYR A 374 -94.17 93.16 71.64
C TYR A 374 -93.76 92.11 70.58
N LYS A 375 -94.60 91.86 69.58
CA LYS A 375 -94.27 90.96 68.45
C LYS A 375 -93.14 91.47 67.56
N ILE A 376 -92.86 92.77 67.49
CA ILE A 376 -91.74 93.31 66.71
C ILE A 376 -90.42 92.98 67.44
N VAL A 377 -90.31 93.36 68.71
CA VAL A 377 -89.10 93.10 69.53
C VAL A 377 -88.78 91.60 69.59
N LEU A 378 -89.80 90.77 69.88
CA LEU A 378 -89.63 89.31 69.92
C LEU A 378 -89.16 88.72 68.59
N ASN A 379 -89.58 89.28 67.45
CA ASN A 379 -89.11 88.85 66.13
C ASN A 379 -87.66 89.29 65.85
N GLU A 380 -87.21 90.40 66.42
CA GLU A 380 -85.84 90.91 66.24
C GLU A 380 -84.84 90.10 67.07
N GLU A 381 -85.16 89.81 68.34
CA GLU A 381 -84.38 88.89 69.18
C GLU A 381 -84.27 87.51 68.54
N ASN A 382 -85.38 86.96 68.02
CA ASN A 382 -85.37 85.67 67.31
C ASN A 382 -84.52 85.69 66.03
N LYS A 383 -84.52 86.79 65.26
CA LYS A 383 -83.62 86.94 64.08
C LYS A 383 -82.15 86.90 64.50
N VAL A 384 -81.76 87.65 65.54
CA VAL A 384 -80.38 87.70 66.04
C VAL A 384 -79.95 86.34 66.62
N PHE A 385 -80.82 85.68 67.39
CA PHE A 385 -80.57 84.33 67.92
C PHE A 385 -80.37 83.31 66.78
N MET A 386 -81.22 83.34 65.75
CA MET A 386 -81.11 82.44 64.60
C MET A 386 -79.87 82.73 63.74
N GLN A 387 -79.41 83.98 63.64
CA GLN A 387 -78.11 84.30 63.03
C GLN A 387 -76.94 83.71 63.84
N LYS A 388 -76.89 83.93 65.16
CA LYS A 388 -75.85 83.35 66.03
C LYS A 388 -75.83 81.82 65.93
N ARG A 389 -77.00 81.17 65.92
CA ARG A 389 -77.11 79.71 65.77
C ARG A 389 -76.61 79.21 64.41
N LYS A 390 -76.89 79.93 63.30
CA LYS A 390 -76.35 79.61 61.98
C LYS A 390 -74.82 79.69 61.95
N ILE A 391 -74.24 80.76 62.49
CA ILE A 391 -72.78 80.95 62.54
C ILE A 391 -72.12 79.83 63.37
N HIS A 392 -72.69 79.47 64.53
CA HIS A 392 -72.16 78.40 65.36
C HIS A 392 -72.19 77.03 64.67
N VAL A 393 -73.28 76.69 63.98
CA VAL A 393 -73.42 75.44 63.21
C VAL A 393 -72.42 75.40 62.05
N GLU A 394 -72.20 76.51 61.34
CA GLU A 394 -71.24 76.54 60.23
C GLU A 394 -69.79 76.39 60.72
N ASN A 395 -69.44 77.02 61.85
CA ASN A 395 -68.14 76.84 62.50
C ASN A 395 -67.93 75.37 62.93
N GLN A 396 -68.95 74.71 63.51
CA GLN A 396 -68.88 73.27 63.83
C GLN A 396 -68.64 72.38 62.60
N LYS A 397 -69.26 72.68 61.44
CA LYS A 397 -68.97 71.97 60.19
C LYS A 397 -67.53 72.19 59.72
N GLN A 398 -67.03 73.43 59.81
CA GLN A 398 -65.66 73.76 59.41
C GLN A 398 -64.63 73.02 60.28
N LEU A 399 -64.83 72.99 61.61
CA LEU A 399 -64.00 72.21 62.53
C LEU A 399 -64.04 70.71 62.22
N ALA A 400 -65.22 70.14 61.97
CA ALA A 400 -65.35 68.73 61.59
C ALA A 400 -64.66 68.41 60.25
N PHE A 401 -64.74 69.33 59.26
CA PHE A 401 -64.05 69.20 57.98
C PHE A 401 -62.53 69.29 58.13
N ILE A 402 -62.02 70.21 58.97
CA ILE A 402 -60.58 70.32 59.28
C ILE A 402 -60.08 69.01 59.90
N ALA A 403 -60.74 68.52 60.96
CA ALA A 403 -60.39 67.25 61.59
C ALA A 403 -60.45 66.06 60.60
N GLN A 404 -61.40 66.05 59.66
CA GLN A 404 -61.43 65.03 58.60
C GLN A 404 -60.20 65.14 57.68
N LYS A 405 -59.78 66.35 57.29
CA LYS A 405 -58.58 66.57 56.47
C LYS A 405 -57.29 66.22 57.21
N GLU A 406 -57.18 66.52 58.50
CA GLU A 406 -56.04 66.14 59.34
C GLU A 406 -55.90 64.62 59.47
N ASN A 407 -57.01 63.90 59.58
CA ASN A 407 -57.02 62.43 59.54
C ASN A 407 -56.58 61.89 58.17
N PHE A 408 -57.04 62.48 57.05
CA PHE A 408 -56.57 62.12 55.71
C PHE A 408 -55.06 62.40 55.52
N LEU A 409 -54.56 63.52 56.03
CA LEU A 409 -53.13 63.86 55.97
C LEU A 409 -52.29 62.93 56.84
N SER A 410 -52.77 62.58 58.04
CA SER A 410 -52.12 61.61 58.93
C SER A 410 -52.05 60.22 58.29
N LYS A 411 -53.14 59.76 57.67
CA LYS A 411 -53.12 58.52 56.89
C LYS A 411 -52.11 58.58 55.74
N ARG A 412 -52.12 59.65 54.94
CA ARG A 412 -51.12 59.85 53.87
C ARG A 412 -49.67 59.84 54.36
N ARG A 413 -49.37 60.35 55.56
CA ARG A 413 -48.02 60.28 56.14
C ARG A 413 -47.60 58.83 56.44
N VAL A 414 -48.53 57.99 56.90
CA VAL A 414 -48.28 56.55 57.10
C VAL A 414 -48.15 55.84 55.75
N ASP A 415 -49.05 56.11 54.80
CA ASP A 415 -48.98 55.53 53.46
C ASP A 415 -47.64 55.88 52.75
N ILE A 416 -47.14 57.11 52.91
CA ILE A 416 -45.83 57.54 52.38
C ILE A 416 -44.69 56.75 53.03
N LYS A 417 -44.65 56.64 54.37
CA LYS A 417 -43.60 55.85 55.06
C LYS A 417 -43.60 54.39 54.63
N ASN A 418 -44.78 53.77 54.53
CA ASN A 418 -44.91 52.39 54.07
C ASN A 418 -44.37 52.21 52.64
N MET A 419 -44.55 53.21 51.78
CA MET A 419 -43.99 53.22 50.42
C MET A 419 -42.48 53.47 50.40
N GLU A 420 -41.93 54.30 51.30
CA GLU A 420 -40.49 54.51 51.48
C GLU A 420 -39.80 53.23 51.97
N GLU A 421 -40.36 52.56 52.98
CA GLU A 421 -39.90 51.26 53.50
C GLU A 421 -40.04 50.15 52.44
N GLY A 422 -41.11 50.17 51.64
CA GLY A 422 -41.29 49.33 50.46
C GLY A 422 -40.22 49.55 49.38
N LEU A 423 -39.77 50.79 49.19
CA LEU A 423 -38.71 51.14 48.23
C LEU A 423 -37.32 50.69 48.74
N ILE A 424 -37.05 50.82 50.05
CA ILE A 424 -35.83 50.32 50.68
C ILE A 424 -35.76 48.79 50.56
N THR A 425 -36.81 48.08 50.97
CA THR A 425 -36.85 46.60 50.89
C THR A 425 -36.79 46.08 49.45
N LEU A 426 -37.39 46.78 48.48
CA LEU A 426 -37.26 46.45 47.05
C LEU A 426 -35.82 46.67 46.53
N ASN A 427 -35.12 47.72 46.98
CA ASN A 427 -33.71 47.94 46.65
C ASN A 427 -32.80 46.87 47.26
N ASP A 428 -33.06 46.43 48.49
CA ASP A 428 -32.33 45.33 49.13
C ASP A 428 -32.56 44.01 48.42
N LEU A 429 -33.81 43.71 48.04
CA LEU A 429 -34.15 42.53 47.24
C LEU A 429 -33.48 42.57 45.86
N HIS A 430 -33.44 43.73 45.20
CA HIS A 430 -32.72 43.91 43.93
C HIS A 430 -31.20 43.69 44.09
N ARG A 431 -30.60 44.24 45.15
CA ARG A 431 -29.18 44.03 45.52
C ARG A 431 -28.87 42.56 45.76
N ALA A 432 -29.63 41.88 46.60
CA ALA A 432 -29.47 40.44 46.88
C ALA A 432 -29.65 39.59 45.60
N THR A 433 -30.64 39.91 44.77
CA THR A 433 -30.88 39.25 43.47
C THR A 433 -29.69 39.44 42.53
N LYS A 434 -29.13 40.64 42.45
CA LYS A 434 -27.92 40.95 41.65
C LYS A 434 -26.70 40.17 42.14
N GLU A 435 -26.52 40.02 43.45
CA GLU A 435 -25.47 39.18 44.02
C GLU A 435 -25.65 37.69 43.71
N VAL A 436 -26.89 37.18 43.78
CA VAL A 436 -27.21 35.80 43.38
C VAL A 436 -26.87 35.56 41.92
N TYR A 437 -27.27 36.45 41.00
CA TYR A 437 -26.87 36.36 39.60
C TYR A 437 -25.35 36.46 39.42
N GLN A 438 -24.64 37.32 40.14
CA GLN A 438 -23.16 37.37 40.10
C GLN A 438 -22.48 36.10 40.64
N LYS A 439 -23.10 35.38 41.58
CA LYS A 439 -22.63 34.07 42.06
C LYS A 439 -22.91 32.98 41.01
N GLN A 440 -24.10 32.97 40.41
CA GLN A 440 -24.46 32.05 39.32
C GLN A 440 -23.57 32.24 38.08
N ILE A 441 -23.33 33.49 37.65
CA ILE A 441 -22.44 33.81 36.52
C ILE A 441 -21.02 33.30 36.76
N ARG A 442 -20.49 33.41 37.99
CA ARG A 442 -19.19 32.83 38.36
C ARG A 442 -19.19 31.30 38.29
N VAL A 443 -20.17 30.64 38.89
CA VAL A 443 -20.29 29.17 38.78
C VAL A 443 -20.40 28.70 37.32
N LEU A 444 -21.10 29.46 36.46
CA LEU A 444 -21.20 29.18 35.03
C LEU A 444 -19.89 29.45 34.27
N SER A 445 -19.12 30.49 34.59
CA SER A 445 -17.79 30.71 34.00
C SER A 445 -16.82 29.60 34.39
N ASP A 446 -16.84 29.17 35.65
CA ASP A 446 -15.94 28.15 36.20
C ASP A 446 -16.31 26.76 35.65
N ASN A 447 -17.60 26.49 35.45
CA ASN A 447 -18.06 25.30 34.72
C ASN A 447 -17.59 25.32 33.25
N ARG A 448 -17.75 26.44 32.55
CA ARG A 448 -17.30 26.59 31.15
C ARG A 448 -15.78 26.42 31.03
N GLN A 449 -15.01 26.93 31.99
CA GLN A 449 -13.55 26.77 32.04
C GLN A 449 -13.16 25.29 32.23
N ARG A 450 -13.77 24.59 33.18
CA ARG A 450 -13.53 23.16 33.41
C ARG A 450 -13.92 22.29 32.21
N GLU A 451 -15.01 22.62 31.50
CA GLU A 451 -15.37 21.93 30.26
C GLU A 451 -14.42 22.25 29.09
N HIS A 452 -13.87 23.46 29.02
CA HIS A 452 -12.84 23.81 28.04
C HIS A 452 -11.55 22.99 28.27
N GLU A 453 -11.11 22.87 29.53
CA GLU A 453 -9.96 22.05 29.94
C GLU A 453 -10.20 20.56 29.65
N ARG A 454 -11.39 20.03 29.99
CA ARG A 454 -11.81 18.66 29.64
C ARG A 454 -11.82 18.43 28.13
N CYS A 455 -12.26 19.42 27.35
CA CYS A 455 -12.25 19.37 25.90
C CYS A 455 -10.83 19.28 25.34
N ILE A 456 -9.90 20.13 25.82
CA ILE A 456 -8.48 20.10 25.44
C ILE A 456 -7.85 18.74 25.76
N ILE A 457 -8.05 18.22 26.97
CA ILE A 457 -7.55 16.89 27.38
C ILE A 457 -8.13 15.79 26.49
N THR A 458 -9.40 15.88 26.10
CA THR A 458 -10.08 14.90 25.25
C THR A 458 -9.60 14.97 23.79
N GLN A 459 -9.39 16.17 23.26
CA GLN A 459 -8.79 16.39 21.94
C GLN A 459 -7.34 15.87 21.90
N TRP A 460 -6.55 16.11 22.94
CA TRP A 460 -5.18 15.57 23.06
C TRP A 460 -5.18 14.04 23.12
N LYS A 461 -6.05 13.43 23.94
CA LYS A 461 -6.24 11.96 23.98
C LYS A 461 -6.63 11.42 22.60
N LYS A 462 -7.56 12.06 21.89
CA LYS A 462 -7.95 11.70 20.52
C LYS A 462 -6.78 11.79 19.54
N ALA A 463 -5.97 12.85 19.60
CA ALA A 463 -4.78 13.01 18.77
C ALA A 463 -3.70 11.95 19.05
N CYS A 464 -3.49 11.60 20.32
CA CYS A 464 -2.59 10.51 20.72
C CYS A 464 -3.08 9.13 20.25
N LEU A 465 -4.38 8.85 20.34
CA LEU A 465 -4.99 7.62 19.83
C LEU A 465 -4.91 7.54 18.29
N LEU A 466 -5.19 8.64 17.59
CA LEU A 466 -5.01 8.72 16.13
C LEU A 466 -3.55 8.44 15.73
N LYS A 467 -2.56 9.01 16.44
CA LYS A 467 -1.13 8.74 16.21
C LYS A 467 -0.71 7.29 16.52
N LYS A 468 -1.42 6.57 17.40
CA LYS A 468 -1.23 5.11 17.58
C LYS A 468 -1.86 4.34 16.42
N HIS A 469 -3.11 4.67 16.07
CA HIS A 469 -3.84 4.03 14.97
C HIS A 469 -3.12 4.17 13.62
N THR A 470 -2.55 5.33 13.30
CA THR A 470 -1.78 5.50 12.06
C THR A 470 -0.50 4.67 12.04
N ARG A 471 0.15 4.43 13.19
CA ARG A 471 1.30 3.51 13.27
C ARG A 471 0.88 2.07 13.03
N TRP A 472 -0.18 1.60 13.69
CA TRP A 472 -0.73 0.26 13.46
C TRP A 472 -1.21 0.08 12.01
N ALA A 473 -1.85 1.08 11.40
CA ALA A 473 -2.26 1.02 10.00
C ALA A 473 -1.10 1.05 9.00
N ILE A 474 0.08 1.55 9.38
CA ILE A 474 1.32 1.43 8.58
C ILE A 474 1.94 0.05 8.79
N GLN A 475 2.02 -0.43 10.03
CA GLN A 475 2.55 -1.75 10.37
C GLN A 475 1.76 -2.87 9.68
N ILE A 476 0.43 -2.90 9.82
CA ILE A 476 -0.45 -3.89 9.18
C ILE A 476 -0.33 -3.84 7.65
N LYS A 477 -0.07 -2.66 7.06
CA LYS A 477 0.18 -2.56 5.61
C LYS A 477 1.53 -3.15 5.21
N ALA A 478 2.56 -3.00 6.03
CA ALA A 478 3.86 -3.63 5.78
C ALA A 478 3.76 -5.16 5.93
N GLU A 479 3.12 -5.65 7.00
CA GLU A 479 2.85 -7.08 7.24
C GLU A 479 2.04 -7.70 6.09
N ILE A 480 1.02 -7.00 5.57
CA ILE A 480 0.27 -7.45 4.38
C ILE A 480 1.14 -7.44 3.11
N GLN A 481 2.03 -6.46 2.94
CA GLN A 481 2.94 -6.42 1.77
C GLN A 481 4.00 -7.54 1.83
N GLU A 482 4.48 -7.87 3.02
CA GLU A 482 5.41 -8.98 3.27
C GLU A 482 4.75 -10.32 2.93
N ILE A 483 3.54 -10.57 3.46
CA ILE A 483 2.73 -11.78 3.15
C ILE A 483 2.40 -11.87 1.64
N ILE A 484 2.11 -10.75 0.97
CA ILE A 484 1.90 -10.74 -0.49
C ILE A 484 3.18 -11.13 -1.24
N GLY A 485 4.36 -10.71 -0.75
CA GLY A 485 5.65 -11.13 -1.28
C GLY A 485 5.88 -12.64 -1.11
N GLU A 486 5.68 -13.17 0.10
CA GLU A 486 5.79 -14.61 0.37
C GLU A 486 4.86 -15.45 -0.52
N ILE A 487 3.63 -14.99 -0.74
CA ILE A 487 2.66 -15.64 -1.64
C ILE A 487 3.17 -15.61 -3.09
N GLN A 488 3.70 -14.48 -3.57
CA GLN A 488 4.24 -14.37 -4.93
C GLN A 488 5.47 -15.26 -5.15
N ASP A 489 6.39 -15.33 -4.18
CA ASP A 489 7.55 -16.24 -4.24
C ASP A 489 7.11 -17.71 -4.18
N ALA A 490 6.07 -18.05 -3.41
CA ALA A 490 5.49 -19.38 -3.37
C ALA A 490 4.79 -19.76 -4.70
N GLU A 491 4.09 -18.81 -5.35
CA GLU A 491 3.48 -19.01 -6.67
C GLU A 491 4.53 -19.15 -7.77
N LEU A 492 5.58 -18.34 -7.76
CA LEU A 492 6.72 -18.47 -8.67
C LEU A 492 7.39 -19.84 -8.51
N ARG A 493 7.68 -20.25 -7.26
CA ARG A 493 8.26 -21.58 -6.96
C ARG A 493 7.33 -22.72 -7.40
N ARG A 494 6.02 -22.59 -7.19
CA ARG A 494 5.02 -23.56 -7.69
C ARG A 494 5.02 -23.63 -9.22
N SER A 495 5.16 -22.50 -9.91
CA SER A 495 5.23 -22.46 -11.38
C SER A 495 6.49 -23.15 -11.92
N GLY A 496 7.64 -22.95 -11.28
CA GLY A 496 8.89 -23.64 -11.60
C GLY A 496 8.80 -25.15 -11.36
N LEU A 497 8.21 -25.58 -10.24
CA LEU A 497 7.98 -27.01 -9.95
C LEU A 497 7.02 -27.67 -10.95
N LEU A 498 5.99 -26.95 -11.42
CA LEU A 498 5.09 -27.43 -12.48
C LEU A 498 5.83 -27.56 -13.83
N GLN A 499 6.70 -26.60 -14.16
CA GLN A 499 7.55 -26.69 -15.35
C GLN A 499 8.51 -27.87 -15.28
N GLU A 500 9.24 -28.06 -14.17
CA GLU A 500 10.09 -29.24 -13.97
C GLU A 500 9.28 -30.54 -14.05
N THR A 501 8.12 -30.62 -13.39
CA THR A 501 7.24 -31.81 -13.47
C THR A 501 6.87 -32.12 -14.91
N SER A 502 6.45 -31.11 -15.70
CA SER A 502 6.13 -31.29 -17.13
C SER A 502 7.33 -31.62 -18.03
N PHE A 503 8.56 -31.41 -17.54
CA PHE A 503 9.79 -31.83 -18.19
C PHE A 503 10.15 -33.28 -17.81
N ARG A 504 10.08 -33.64 -16.52
CA ARG A 504 10.26 -35.02 -16.04
C ARG A 504 9.23 -35.97 -16.65
N GLU A 505 7.99 -35.53 -16.79
CA GLU A 505 6.95 -36.30 -17.50
C GLU A 505 7.37 -36.60 -18.94
N LYS A 506 7.98 -35.66 -19.68
CA LYS A 506 8.46 -35.90 -21.04
C LYS A 506 9.64 -36.85 -21.07
N GLU A 507 10.63 -36.67 -20.19
CA GLU A 507 11.75 -37.63 -20.03
C GLU A 507 11.21 -39.05 -19.77
N ILE A 508 10.21 -39.20 -18.91
CA ILE A 508 9.56 -40.50 -18.62
C ILE A 508 8.85 -41.07 -19.86
N HIS A 509 8.11 -40.27 -20.63
CA HIS A 509 7.48 -40.74 -21.87
C HIS A 509 8.52 -41.14 -22.94
N GLU A 510 9.64 -40.41 -23.04
CA GLU A 510 10.75 -40.76 -23.93
C GLU A 510 11.44 -42.07 -23.51
N PHE A 511 11.66 -42.28 -22.20
CA PHE A 511 12.18 -43.56 -21.68
C PHE A 511 11.20 -44.72 -21.88
N LEU A 512 9.89 -44.50 -21.72
CA LEU A 512 8.87 -45.53 -22.00
C LEU A 512 8.87 -45.93 -23.48
N ALA A 513 8.95 -44.97 -24.40
CA ALA A 513 9.07 -45.26 -25.84
C ALA A 513 10.36 -46.02 -26.19
N GLN A 514 11.48 -45.69 -25.53
CA GLN A 514 12.75 -46.44 -25.68
C GLN A 514 12.62 -47.88 -25.14
N ILE A 515 11.92 -48.09 -24.02
CA ILE A 515 11.67 -49.43 -23.45
C ILE A 515 10.74 -50.25 -24.37
N GLU A 516 9.71 -49.65 -24.96
CA GLU A 516 8.87 -50.31 -25.97
C GLU A 516 9.69 -50.69 -27.22
N GLN A 517 10.56 -49.81 -27.71
CA GLN A 517 11.45 -50.13 -28.83
C GLN A 517 12.42 -51.27 -28.49
N LEU A 518 13.06 -51.24 -27.32
CA LEU A 518 13.99 -52.29 -26.87
C LEU A 518 13.28 -53.64 -26.64
N THR A 519 12.05 -53.64 -26.12
CA THR A 519 11.27 -54.88 -25.95
C THR A 519 10.70 -55.43 -27.26
N LEU A 520 10.54 -54.60 -28.30
CA LEU A 520 10.29 -55.08 -29.67
C LEU A 520 11.55 -55.68 -30.30
N GLN A 521 12.71 -55.06 -30.10
CA GLN A 521 14.01 -55.59 -30.57
C GLN A 521 14.35 -56.93 -29.91
N LEU A 522 14.22 -57.03 -28.57
CA LEU A 522 14.45 -58.28 -27.85
C LEU A 522 13.55 -59.42 -28.34
N LYS A 523 12.27 -59.16 -28.64
CA LYS A 523 11.38 -60.20 -29.21
C LYS A 523 11.83 -60.66 -30.58
N GLN A 524 12.33 -59.76 -31.43
CA GLN A 524 12.88 -60.11 -32.74
C GLN A 524 14.18 -60.93 -32.60
N GLU A 525 15.04 -60.58 -31.64
CA GLU A 525 16.26 -61.36 -31.33
C GLU A 525 15.94 -62.73 -30.72
N GLU A 526 14.92 -62.84 -29.86
CA GLU A 526 14.39 -64.10 -29.32
C GLU A 526 13.82 -64.99 -30.44
N GLU A 527 13.01 -64.45 -31.34
CA GLU A 527 12.48 -65.18 -32.50
C GLU A 527 13.60 -65.66 -33.43
N GLU A 528 14.59 -64.81 -33.72
CA GLU A 528 15.80 -65.20 -34.46
C GLU A 528 16.61 -66.27 -33.74
N PHE A 529 16.77 -66.17 -32.41
CA PHE A 529 17.52 -67.14 -31.61
C PHE A 529 16.84 -68.51 -31.63
N VAL A 530 15.52 -68.55 -31.43
CA VAL A 530 14.71 -69.78 -31.52
C VAL A 530 14.79 -70.40 -32.93
N VAL A 531 14.89 -69.60 -34.00
CA VAL A 531 15.14 -70.11 -35.36
C VAL A 531 16.56 -70.67 -35.53
N LYS A 532 17.58 -70.07 -34.91
CA LYS A 532 18.98 -70.56 -34.91
C LYS A 532 19.10 -71.86 -34.10
N GLU A 533 18.51 -71.92 -32.92
CA GLU A 533 18.44 -73.10 -32.05
C GLU A 533 17.75 -74.28 -32.76
N LYS A 534 16.59 -74.06 -33.41
CA LYS A 534 15.90 -75.12 -34.17
C LYS A 534 16.74 -75.70 -35.31
N LYS A 535 17.58 -74.90 -35.96
CA LYS A 535 18.54 -75.39 -36.98
C LYS A 535 19.65 -76.22 -36.35
N LEU A 536 20.24 -75.75 -35.24
CA LEU A 536 21.27 -76.49 -34.50
C LEU A 536 20.77 -77.84 -33.98
N ILE A 537 19.53 -77.91 -33.49
CA ILE A 537 18.89 -79.17 -33.07
C ILE A 537 18.70 -80.12 -34.27
N GLN A 538 18.31 -79.60 -35.44
CA GLN A 538 18.23 -80.42 -36.67
C GLN A 538 19.61 -80.94 -37.09
N GLU A 539 20.64 -80.08 -37.11
CA GLU A 539 22.02 -80.47 -37.41
C GLU A 539 22.54 -81.53 -36.44
N LEU A 540 22.35 -81.35 -35.13
CA LEU A 540 22.71 -82.35 -34.12
C LEU A 540 22.02 -83.70 -34.37
N SER A 541 20.71 -83.71 -34.66
CA SER A 541 20.00 -84.97 -34.95
C SER A 541 20.53 -85.69 -36.20
N MET A 542 21.05 -84.95 -37.20
CA MET A 542 21.71 -85.52 -38.37
C MET A 542 23.10 -86.09 -38.04
N TYR A 543 23.83 -85.51 -37.09
CA TYR A 543 25.10 -86.06 -36.59
C TYR A 543 24.89 -87.30 -35.71
N GLU A 544 23.87 -87.32 -34.84
CA GLU A 544 23.50 -88.49 -34.04
C GLU A 544 23.14 -89.69 -34.93
N GLN A 545 22.34 -89.48 -35.98
CA GLN A 545 22.01 -90.54 -36.95
C GLN A 545 23.26 -91.10 -37.66
N ARG A 546 24.22 -90.26 -38.04
CA ARG A 546 25.50 -90.70 -38.61
C ARG A 546 26.32 -91.49 -37.61
N PHE A 547 26.42 -91.03 -36.35
CA PHE A 547 27.17 -91.72 -35.31
C PHE A 547 26.62 -93.13 -35.02
N VAL A 548 25.29 -93.29 -35.01
CA VAL A 548 24.64 -94.60 -34.87
C VAL A 548 24.94 -95.53 -36.06
N GLN A 549 25.00 -95.00 -37.28
CA GLN A 549 25.39 -95.77 -38.47
C GLN A 549 26.87 -96.22 -38.41
N GLU A 550 27.78 -95.31 -38.05
CA GLU A 550 29.23 -95.60 -37.91
C GLU A 550 29.49 -96.67 -36.82
N ALA A 551 28.80 -96.56 -35.68
CA ALA A 551 28.89 -97.53 -34.59
C ALA A 551 28.39 -98.94 -35.01
N GLN A 552 27.36 -99.01 -35.85
CA GLN A 552 26.86 -100.28 -36.38
C GLN A 552 27.85 -100.91 -37.38
N ILE A 553 28.53 -100.10 -38.19
CA ILE A 553 29.56 -100.55 -39.14
C ILE A 553 30.79 -101.11 -38.41
N ASN A 554 31.21 -100.48 -37.32
CA ASN A 554 32.39 -100.94 -36.57
C ASN A 554 32.17 -102.30 -35.89
N LYS A 555 30.97 -102.57 -35.35
CA LYS A 555 30.65 -103.90 -34.79
C LYS A 555 30.83 -105.05 -35.79
N VAL A 556 30.34 -104.87 -37.02
CA VAL A 556 30.49 -105.89 -38.08
C VAL A 556 31.96 -106.22 -38.34
N LYS A 557 32.85 -105.22 -38.28
CA LYS A 557 34.30 -105.41 -38.45
C LYS A 557 34.98 -106.05 -37.23
N GLU A 558 34.46 -105.84 -36.02
CA GLU A 558 34.92 -106.55 -34.82
C GLU A 558 34.56 -108.04 -34.91
N ASP A 559 33.33 -108.36 -35.34
CA ASP A 559 32.88 -109.74 -35.56
C ASP A 559 33.72 -110.45 -36.66
N GLU A 560 33.99 -109.80 -37.79
CA GLU A 560 34.88 -110.30 -38.86
C GLU A 560 36.31 -110.62 -38.35
N LEU A 561 36.82 -109.84 -37.38
CA LEU A 561 38.17 -110.04 -36.83
C LEU A 561 38.27 -111.31 -35.98
N VAL A 562 37.17 -111.72 -35.34
CA VAL A 562 37.12 -112.91 -34.47
C VAL A 562 37.24 -114.21 -35.27
N GLU A 563 36.65 -114.28 -36.47
CA GLU A 563 36.77 -115.46 -37.34
C GLU A 563 38.19 -115.66 -37.92
N CYS A 564 38.99 -114.59 -38.03
CA CYS A 564 40.33 -114.65 -38.62
C CYS A 564 41.40 -115.23 -37.65
N LEU A 565 41.20 -115.11 -36.34
CA LEU A 565 42.19 -115.46 -35.31
C LEU A 565 42.74 -116.90 -35.40
N PRO A 566 41.94 -117.96 -35.61
CA PRO A 566 42.44 -119.33 -35.67
C PRO A 566 43.41 -119.60 -36.83
N GLN A 567 43.29 -118.86 -37.94
CA GLN A 567 44.14 -119.06 -39.13
C GLN A 567 45.56 -118.54 -38.92
N LEU A 568 45.72 -117.47 -38.13
CA LEU A 568 47.04 -116.93 -37.76
C LEU A 568 47.82 -117.89 -36.86
N HIS A 569 47.14 -118.53 -35.90
CA HIS A 569 47.81 -119.41 -34.93
C HIS A 569 48.46 -120.64 -35.60
N VAL A 570 47.80 -121.25 -36.59
CA VAL A 570 48.34 -122.37 -37.37
C VAL A 570 49.56 -121.95 -38.20
N ALA A 571 49.60 -120.71 -38.70
CA ALA A 571 50.72 -120.19 -39.47
C ALA A 571 51.98 -119.97 -38.62
N GLU A 572 51.84 -119.62 -37.34
CA GLU A 572 52.98 -119.46 -36.43
C GLU A 572 53.65 -120.80 -36.08
N GLU A 573 52.86 -121.86 -35.80
CA GLU A 573 53.42 -123.20 -35.53
C GLU A 573 54.21 -123.74 -36.73
N GLU A 574 53.66 -123.59 -37.95
CA GLU A 574 54.34 -123.97 -39.19
C GLU A 574 55.66 -123.22 -39.44
N TYR A 575 55.80 -121.98 -38.93
CA TYR A 575 57.04 -121.20 -39.05
C TYR A 575 58.11 -121.70 -38.08
N MET A 576 57.73 -121.90 -36.81
CA MET A 576 58.64 -122.35 -35.74
C MET A 576 59.27 -123.72 -36.07
N ASP A 577 58.47 -124.65 -36.62
CA ASP A 577 58.94 -126.00 -36.93
C ASP A 577 59.81 -126.08 -38.21
N LYS A 578 59.78 -125.03 -39.05
CA LYS A 578 60.71 -124.86 -40.19
C LYS A 578 62.03 -124.21 -39.74
N ASN A 579 62.02 -123.31 -38.75
CA ASN A 579 63.23 -122.65 -38.26
C ASN A 579 64.21 -123.65 -37.61
N LYS A 580 63.73 -124.56 -36.75
CA LYS A 580 64.58 -125.60 -36.11
C LYS A 580 65.39 -126.43 -37.12
N LYS A 581 64.73 -126.86 -38.21
CA LYS A 581 65.36 -127.67 -39.28
C LYS A 581 66.44 -126.88 -40.05
N PHE A 582 66.37 -125.54 -40.02
CA PHE A 582 67.40 -124.67 -40.59
C PHE A 582 68.64 -124.53 -39.69
N GLU A 583 68.45 -124.55 -38.36
CA GLU A 583 69.53 -124.53 -37.37
C GLU A 583 70.34 -125.84 -37.45
N GLU A 584 69.66 -127.00 -37.46
CA GLU A 584 70.28 -128.34 -37.63
C GLU A 584 71.13 -128.45 -38.91
N LEU A 585 70.64 -127.91 -40.03
CA LEU A 585 71.39 -127.86 -41.30
C LEU A 585 72.60 -126.91 -41.24
N THR A 586 72.52 -125.84 -40.45
CA THR A 586 73.60 -124.86 -40.31
C THR A 586 74.81 -125.47 -39.60
N ASP A 587 74.58 -126.23 -38.52
CA ASP A 587 75.65 -126.91 -37.78
C ASP A 587 76.41 -127.91 -38.68
N VAL A 588 75.69 -128.72 -39.47
CA VAL A 588 76.30 -129.65 -40.45
C VAL A 588 77.18 -128.93 -41.47
N ILE A 589 76.76 -127.75 -41.94
CA ILE A 589 77.55 -126.90 -42.85
C ILE A 589 78.82 -126.38 -42.16
N THR A 590 78.78 -126.04 -40.86
CA THR A 590 80.00 -125.62 -40.14
C THR A 590 81.03 -126.74 -40.00
N ALA A 591 80.60 -127.99 -39.80
CA ALA A 591 81.49 -129.15 -39.72
C ALA A 591 82.24 -129.38 -41.05
N GLN A 592 81.51 -129.43 -42.17
CA GLN A 592 82.13 -129.57 -43.51
C GLN A 592 83.11 -128.42 -43.84
N LYS A 593 82.89 -127.24 -43.27
CA LYS A 593 83.78 -126.08 -43.41
C LYS A 593 85.10 -126.22 -42.67
N GLN A 594 85.15 -127.03 -41.60
CA GLN A 594 86.39 -127.34 -40.87
C GLN A 594 87.24 -128.36 -41.65
N ASP A 595 86.62 -129.41 -42.19
CA ASP A 595 87.29 -130.39 -43.06
C ASP A 595 87.87 -129.74 -44.32
N HIS A 596 87.14 -128.81 -44.92
CA HIS A 596 87.63 -128.03 -46.06
C HIS A 596 88.91 -127.24 -45.73
N ASN A 597 89.01 -126.65 -44.53
CA ASN A 597 90.19 -125.91 -44.12
C ASN A 597 91.41 -126.83 -43.92
N LEU A 598 91.24 -128.00 -43.29
CA LEU A 598 92.31 -128.99 -43.15
C LEU A 598 92.86 -129.47 -44.50
N LEU A 599 91.98 -129.65 -45.49
CA LEU A 599 92.39 -129.98 -46.86
C LEU A 599 93.15 -128.81 -47.51
N ASN A 600 92.75 -127.57 -47.25
CA ASN A 600 93.36 -126.36 -47.79
C ASN A 600 94.75 -126.08 -47.20
N ASP A 601 94.99 -126.42 -45.93
CA ASP A 601 96.31 -126.36 -45.29
C ASP A 601 97.29 -127.37 -45.91
N LEU A 602 96.85 -128.61 -46.19
CA LEU A 602 97.64 -129.61 -46.90
C LEU A 602 98.02 -129.16 -48.32
N ILE A 603 97.06 -128.56 -49.06
CA ILE A 603 97.30 -127.94 -50.37
C ILE A 603 98.30 -126.78 -50.24
N SER A 604 98.21 -125.98 -49.18
CA SER A 604 99.09 -124.84 -48.89
C SER A 604 100.50 -125.24 -48.43
N GLN A 605 100.72 -126.51 -48.08
CA GLN A 605 102.03 -127.07 -47.77
C GLN A 605 102.69 -127.60 -49.06
N LEU A 606 101.99 -128.43 -49.85
CA LEU A 606 102.41 -128.84 -51.20
C LEU A 606 102.75 -127.65 -52.12
N SER A 607 101.95 -126.58 -52.06
CA SER A 607 102.18 -125.36 -52.85
C SER A 607 103.46 -124.61 -52.48
N ARG A 608 103.95 -124.78 -51.24
CA ARG A 608 105.21 -124.16 -50.76
C ARG A 608 106.43 -124.87 -51.35
N ASP A 609 106.42 -126.19 -51.39
CA ASP A 609 107.52 -126.99 -51.93
C ASP A 609 107.67 -126.77 -53.45
N PHE A 610 106.56 -126.70 -54.20
CA PHE A 610 106.57 -126.31 -55.61
C PHE A 610 107.15 -124.91 -55.87
N LEU A 611 106.92 -123.94 -54.96
CA LEU A 611 107.45 -122.59 -55.07
C LEU A 611 108.98 -122.52 -54.91
N GLN A 612 109.57 -123.42 -54.12
CA GLN A 612 111.01 -123.48 -53.90
C GLN A 612 111.77 -123.94 -55.15
N TYR A 613 111.21 -124.90 -55.92
CA TYR A 613 111.73 -125.27 -57.24
C TYR A 613 111.53 -124.16 -58.29
N LEU A 614 110.37 -123.47 -58.29
CA LEU A 614 110.05 -122.41 -59.26
C LEU A 614 110.95 -121.16 -59.16
N ASN A 615 111.44 -120.81 -57.97
CA ASN A 615 112.26 -119.60 -57.80
C ASN A 615 113.69 -119.73 -58.37
N ASN A 616 114.26 -120.94 -58.44
CA ASN A 616 115.52 -121.17 -59.16
C ASN A 616 115.34 -120.96 -60.68
N ALA A 617 114.17 -121.25 -61.24
CA ALA A 617 113.85 -120.97 -62.64
C ALA A 617 113.53 -119.48 -62.93
N LYS A 618 113.12 -118.70 -61.93
CA LYS A 618 112.78 -117.28 -62.11
C LYS A 618 113.98 -116.35 -62.21
N LYS A 619 115.09 -116.62 -61.52
CA LYS A 619 116.32 -115.77 -61.57
C LYS A 619 116.81 -115.55 -63.01
N VAL A 620 117.03 -116.65 -63.73
CA VAL A 620 117.47 -116.65 -65.15
C VAL A 620 116.49 -115.91 -66.08
N LYS A 621 115.21 -115.78 -65.70
CA LYS A 621 114.15 -115.23 -66.56
C LYS A 621 113.96 -113.71 -66.43
N GLN A 622 114.52 -113.05 -65.41
CA GLN A 622 114.44 -111.60 -65.24
C GLN A 622 115.63 -110.84 -65.86
N GLU A 623 116.84 -111.39 -65.76
CA GLU A 623 118.05 -110.86 -66.41
C GLU A 623 117.86 -110.79 -67.94
N LEU A 624 117.28 -111.85 -68.52
CA LEU A 624 116.88 -111.96 -69.94
C LEU A 624 115.77 -111.01 -70.40
N LYS A 625 115.18 -110.22 -69.49
CA LYS A 625 114.24 -109.14 -69.82
C LYS A 625 114.95 -107.78 -69.90
N GLN A 626 115.80 -107.45 -68.92
CA GLN A 626 116.51 -106.16 -68.89
C GLN A 626 117.38 -105.92 -70.13
N LEU A 627 118.04 -106.97 -70.65
CA LEU A 627 118.83 -106.89 -71.88
C LEU A 627 117.99 -106.59 -73.14
N ARG A 628 116.72 -106.99 -73.17
CA ARG A 628 115.85 -106.93 -74.35
C ARG A 628 115.22 -105.55 -74.55
N ASP A 629 114.81 -104.93 -73.45
CA ASP A 629 114.17 -103.61 -73.49
C ASP A 629 115.21 -102.50 -73.80
N ASN A 630 116.47 -102.68 -73.38
CA ASN A 630 117.61 -101.81 -73.76
C ASN A 630 117.92 -101.84 -75.26
N GLU A 631 117.95 -103.02 -75.89
CA GLU A 631 118.15 -103.12 -77.35
C GLU A 631 117.03 -102.42 -78.13
N SER A 632 115.77 -102.53 -77.68
CA SER A 632 114.65 -101.80 -78.29
C SER A 632 114.80 -100.27 -78.19
N HIS A 633 115.52 -99.76 -77.18
CA HIS A 633 115.80 -98.32 -77.03
C HIS A 633 116.90 -97.86 -78.01
N ARG A 634 117.87 -98.72 -78.31
CA ARG A 634 118.90 -98.47 -79.34
C ARG A 634 118.35 -98.52 -80.77
N ILE A 635 117.51 -99.49 -81.10
CA ILE A 635 117.00 -99.64 -82.48
C ILE A 635 116.19 -98.40 -82.93
N LYS A 636 115.37 -97.81 -82.05
CA LYS A 636 114.61 -96.58 -82.38
C LYS A 636 115.49 -95.34 -82.51
N THR A 637 116.53 -95.20 -81.69
CA THR A 637 117.49 -94.09 -81.82
C THR A 637 118.35 -94.24 -83.07
N HIS A 638 118.74 -95.46 -83.43
CA HIS A 638 119.39 -95.73 -84.71
C HIS A 638 118.51 -95.44 -85.93
N PHE A 639 117.18 -95.64 -85.87
CA PHE A 639 116.28 -95.38 -87.01
C PHE A 639 116.16 -93.89 -87.39
N GLU A 640 116.02 -93.00 -86.40
CA GLU A 640 115.94 -91.55 -86.66
C GLU A 640 117.30 -90.97 -87.08
N ILE A 641 118.39 -91.59 -86.63
CA ILE A 641 119.76 -91.32 -87.14
C ILE A 641 119.88 -91.79 -88.59
N LEU A 642 119.40 -93.00 -88.92
CA LEU A 642 119.46 -93.57 -90.27
C LEU A 642 118.73 -92.67 -91.28
N LYS A 643 117.53 -92.21 -90.94
CA LYS A 643 116.70 -91.30 -91.75
C LYS A 643 117.39 -89.96 -92.08
N ASN A 644 118.17 -89.41 -91.14
CA ASN A 644 118.97 -88.20 -91.39
C ASN A 644 120.24 -88.52 -92.20
N LEU A 645 120.88 -89.67 -91.93
CA LEU A 645 122.04 -90.13 -92.70
C LEU A 645 121.68 -90.49 -94.14
N GLU A 646 120.53 -91.10 -94.43
CA GLU A 646 120.08 -91.41 -95.80
C GLU A 646 119.81 -90.13 -96.60
N TYR A 647 119.35 -89.06 -95.95
CA TYR A 647 119.22 -87.75 -96.57
C TYR A 647 120.58 -87.13 -96.91
N GLU A 648 121.57 -87.21 -96.02
CA GLU A 648 122.94 -86.75 -96.31
C GLU A 648 123.66 -87.66 -97.32
N ILE A 649 123.49 -88.99 -97.24
CA ILE A 649 124.03 -89.98 -98.18
C ILE A 649 123.50 -89.70 -99.58
N TYR A 650 122.20 -89.45 -99.77
CA TYR A 650 121.65 -89.05 -101.06
C TYR A 650 122.29 -87.76 -101.62
N VAL A 651 122.55 -86.76 -100.77
CA VAL A 651 123.25 -85.52 -101.14
C VAL A 651 124.76 -85.74 -101.37
N HIS A 652 125.35 -86.76 -100.75
CA HIS A 652 126.74 -87.13 -100.94
C HIS A 652 126.96 -88.02 -102.16
N ASP A 653 126.07 -88.96 -102.47
CA ASP A 653 126.16 -89.83 -103.66
C ASP A 653 126.04 -89.03 -104.96
N LEU A 654 125.22 -87.97 -104.98
CA LEU A 654 125.20 -86.97 -106.06
C LEU A 654 126.56 -86.26 -106.26
N LYS A 655 127.43 -86.20 -105.24
CA LYS A 655 128.82 -85.72 -105.33
C LYS A 655 129.80 -86.87 -105.63
N THR A 656 129.53 -88.07 -105.13
CA THR A 656 130.32 -89.29 -105.35
C THR A 656 130.27 -89.71 -106.81
N ASP A 657 129.11 -89.63 -107.48
CA ASP A 657 128.97 -89.91 -108.92
C ASP A 657 129.78 -88.93 -109.77
N ALA A 658 129.78 -87.64 -109.42
CA ALA A 658 130.64 -86.65 -110.06
C ALA A 658 132.14 -86.99 -109.88
N LEU A 659 132.53 -87.37 -108.65
CA LEU A 659 133.90 -87.81 -108.34
C LEU A 659 134.27 -89.18 -108.94
N LEU A 660 133.30 -90.04 -109.26
CA LEU A 660 133.51 -91.31 -109.98
C LEU A 660 133.77 -91.06 -111.47
N LEU A 661 133.09 -90.06 -112.05
CA LEU A 661 133.34 -89.55 -113.40
C LEU A 661 134.74 -88.93 -113.49
N GLU A 662 135.13 -88.10 -112.50
CA GLU A 662 136.48 -87.55 -112.37
C GLU A 662 137.53 -88.65 -112.12
N ASN A 663 137.22 -89.67 -111.32
CA ASN A 663 138.09 -90.84 -111.10
C ASN A 663 138.35 -91.65 -112.38
N LYS A 664 137.39 -91.72 -113.30
CA LYS A 664 137.57 -92.35 -114.62
C LYS A 664 138.65 -91.61 -115.41
N ARG A 665 138.50 -90.29 -115.51
CA ARG A 665 139.43 -89.36 -116.16
C ARG A 665 140.81 -89.34 -115.50
N LEU A 666 140.87 -89.46 -114.17
CA LEU A 666 142.12 -89.57 -113.41
C LEU A 666 142.78 -90.94 -113.55
N LYS A 667 142.03 -92.04 -113.73
CA LYS A 667 142.61 -93.37 -114.00
C LYS A 667 143.29 -93.42 -115.37
N GLU A 668 142.69 -92.80 -116.38
CA GLU A 668 143.33 -92.57 -117.69
C GLU A 668 144.64 -91.76 -117.53
N TYR A 669 144.66 -90.76 -116.64
CA TYR A 669 145.86 -89.97 -116.34
C TYR A 669 146.89 -90.72 -115.47
N ILE A 670 146.47 -91.66 -114.60
CA ILE A 670 147.36 -92.56 -113.84
C ILE A 670 148.06 -93.53 -114.80
N GLU A 671 147.38 -94.01 -115.85
CA GLU A 671 148.01 -94.82 -116.89
C GLU A 671 149.07 -94.02 -117.68
N TYR A 672 148.83 -92.72 -117.89
CA TYR A 672 149.84 -91.78 -118.45
C TYR A 672 150.99 -91.50 -117.47
N MET A 673 150.73 -91.36 -116.17
CA MET A 673 151.75 -91.06 -115.15
C MET A 673 152.62 -92.28 -114.77
N LYS A 674 152.07 -93.50 -114.82
CA LYS A 674 152.85 -94.76 -114.79
C LYS A 674 153.93 -94.77 -115.88
N LYS A 675 153.66 -94.15 -117.03
CA LYS A 675 154.61 -94.01 -118.14
C LYS A 675 155.72 -92.98 -117.88
N ASN A 676 155.68 -92.27 -116.75
CA ASN A 676 156.44 -91.03 -116.58
C ASN A 676 157.22 -90.87 -115.27
N ILE A 677 156.80 -91.47 -114.14
CA ILE A 677 157.55 -91.41 -112.86
C ILE A 677 157.97 -92.80 -112.35
N GLU A 678 158.46 -93.61 -113.29
CA GLU A 678 159.56 -94.57 -113.07
C GLU A 678 160.89 -93.83 -112.76
N LYS A 679 160.87 -92.71 -111.99
CA LYS A 679 161.95 -91.68 -112.02
C LYS A 679 162.52 -91.13 -110.67
N TYR A 680 161.75 -90.69 -109.64
CA TYR A 680 162.28 -89.93 -108.45
C TYR A 680 161.59 -90.24 -107.05
N LYS A 681 162.00 -89.67 -105.87
CA LYS A 681 161.87 -90.26 -104.45
C LYS A 681 161.57 -89.29 -103.20
N ASN A 682 161.01 -89.76 -102.02
CA ASN A 682 161.08 -89.31 -100.52
C ASN A 682 159.95 -88.50 -99.67
N ASP A 683 159.89 -88.61 -98.26
CA ASP A 683 159.46 -87.71 -97.05
C ASP A 683 158.08 -87.73 -96.12
N GLU A 684 157.94 -87.04 -94.90
CA GLU A 684 156.97 -87.23 -93.66
C GLU A 684 156.32 -85.99 -92.76
N ASP A 685 155.30 -86.18 -91.79
CA ASP A 685 154.66 -85.49 -90.49
C ASP A 685 153.77 -84.10 -90.37
N LEU A 686 153.02 -83.42 -89.36
CA LEU A 686 152.57 -83.22 -87.85
C LEU A 686 151.25 -82.25 -87.65
N ARG A 687 150.49 -81.64 -86.59
CA ARG A 687 150.03 -81.51 -85.08
C ARG A 687 148.85 -80.38 -84.85
N CYS A 688 148.10 -79.83 -83.77
CA CYS A 688 147.58 -80.00 -82.31
C CYS A 688 146.60 -78.83 -81.64
N THR A 689 145.79 -78.98 -80.49
CA THR A 689 145.23 -78.01 -79.35
C THR A 689 143.74 -77.36 -79.13
N SER A 690 143.23 -77.02 -77.84
CA SER A 690 142.23 -75.92 -77.30
C SER A 690 140.97 -76.16 -76.26
N SER A 691 140.38 -75.16 -75.43
CA SER A 691 139.15 -75.22 -74.45
C SER A 691 138.64 -73.96 -73.54
N ASP A 692 137.34 -73.78 -72.99
CA ASP A 692 136.79 -72.69 -71.97
C ASP A 692 135.30 -72.77 -71.26
N LEU A 693 134.85 -71.84 -70.28
CA LEU A 693 133.47 -71.21 -69.86
C LEU A 693 132.70 -71.36 -68.43
N PHE A 694 132.29 -70.29 -67.66
CA PHE A 694 131.45 -70.33 -66.37
C PHE A 694 130.38 -69.21 -65.97
N CYS A 695 130.31 -68.00 -66.55
CA CYS A 695 129.94 -66.78 -65.75
C CYS A 695 128.58 -66.01 -65.93
N GLN A 696 127.39 -66.61 -66.16
CA GLN A 696 126.18 -65.79 -66.53
C GLN A 696 124.89 -65.78 -65.67
N LEU A 697 124.47 -66.83 -64.94
CA LEU A 697 123.07 -66.87 -64.45
C LEU A 697 122.79 -66.22 -63.07
N THR A 698 123.82 -65.82 -62.32
CA THR A 698 123.69 -65.41 -60.89
C THR A 698 123.03 -64.04 -60.66
N ALA A 699 122.72 -63.28 -61.72
CA ALA A 699 122.39 -61.86 -61.63
C ALA A 699 120.89 -61.51 -61.44
N LEU A 700 119.96 -62.42 -61.74
CA LEU A 700 118.52 -62.10 -61.80
C LEU A 700 117.75 -62.25 -60.47
N ASN A 701 118.34 -62.89 -59.45
CA ASN A 701 117.65 -63.21 -58.20
C ASN A 701 117.56 -62.03 -57.20
N THR A 702 118.19 -60.89 -57.49
CA THR A 702 118.31 -59.75 -56.57
C THR A 702 117.26 -58.66 -56.75
N GLN A 703 116.67 -58.48 -57.94
CA GLN A 703 115.74 -57.35 -58.19
C GLN A 703 114.32 -57.52 -57.60
N TYR A 704 113.87 -58.75 -57.33
CA TYR A 704 112.47 -58.99 -56.93
C TYR A 704 112.19 -58.76 -55.44
N SER A 705 113.23 -58.72 -54.60
CA SER A 705 113.07 -58.58 -53.14
C SER A 705 112.67 -57.17 -52.70
N ASP A 706 113.12 -56.13 -53.41
CA ASP A 706 112.95 -54.73 -52.99
C ASP A 706 111.51 -54.23 -53.20
N LEU A 707 110.85 -54.65 -54.28
CA LEU A 707 109.44 -54.33 -54.57
C LEU A 707 108.48 -54.86 -53.49
N TRP A 708 108.89 -55.87 -52.72
CA TRP A 708 108.11 -56.43 -51.61
C TRP A 708 108.11 -55.54 -50.35
N ALA A 709 109.03 -54.57 -50.25
CA ALA A 709 109.10 -53.64 -49.13
C ALA A 709 108.04 -52.53 -49.22
N GLU A 710 107.85 -51.93 -50.40
CA GLU A 710 106.97 -50.76 -50.57
C GLU A 710 105.49 -51.09 -50.35
N PHE A 711 105.03 -52.24 -50.85
CA PHE A 711 103.64 -52.72 -50.70
C PHE A 711 103.21 -52.93 -49.24
N LYS A 712 104.18 -53.04 -48.31
CA LYS A 712 103.93 -53.21 -46.88
C LYS A 712 103.60 -51.91 -46.16
N THR A 713 103.87 -50.75 -46.77
CA THR A 713 103.63 -49.42 -46.18
C THR A 713 102.21 -48.90 -46.43
N THR A 714 101.63 -49.19 -47.60
CA THR A 714 100.27 -48.79 -47.98
C THR A 714 99.20 -49.47 -47.14
N LEU A 715 99.39 -50.76 -46.79
CA LEU A 715 98.46 -51.54 -45.98
C LEU A 715 98.19 -50.97 -44.58
N LYS A 716 99.12 -50.21 -43.97
CA LYS A 716 98.88 -49.59 -42.66
C LYS A 716 97.81 -48.50 -42.69
N ARG A 717 97.65 -47.78 -43.81
CA ARG A 717 96.76 -46.60 -43.92
C ARG A 717 95.28 -46.95 -44.10
N LEU A 718 94.95 -48.21 -44.40
CA LEU A 718 93.57 -48.67 -44.61
C LEU A 718 92.92 -49.26 -43.36
N LEU A 719 93.70 -49.65 -42.35
CA LEU A 719 93.20 -50.24 -41.10
C LEU A 719 92.50 -49.22 -40.19
N GLU A 720 92.95 -47.95 -40.19
CA GLU A 720 92.47 -46.94 -39.24
C GLU A 720 91.02 -46.50 -39.50
N LYS A 721 90.53 -46.60 -40.76
CA LYS A 721 89.13 -46.32 -41.12
C LYS A 721 88.16 -47.49 -40.93
N GLY A 722 88.66 -48.69 -40.60
CA GLY A 722 87.83 -49.88 -40.38
C GLY A 722 87.19 -49.93 -38.97
N ASN A 723 87.80 -49.27 -37.98
CA ASN A 723 87.33 -49.34 -36.60
C ASN A 723 86.03 -48.55 -36.35
N GLU A 724 85.82 -47.45 -37.05
CA GLU A 724 84.63 -46.59 -36.87
C GLU A 724 83.35 -47.34 -37.27
N THR A 725 83.37 -48.03 -38.42
CA THR A 725 82.25 -48.85 -38.91
C THR A 725 81.99 -50.11 -38.06
N LEU A 726 83.03 -50.66 -37.40
CA LEU A 726 82.87 -51.76 -36.45
C LEU A 726 82.19 -51.33 -35.14
N GLN A 727 82.41 -50.08 -34.70
CA GLN A 727 81.82 -49.57 -33.47
C GLN A 727 80.30 -49.30 -33.60
N GLU A 728 79.83 -48.87 -34.78
CA GLU A 728 78.40 -48.69 -35.04
C GLU A 728 77.63 -50.02 -35.08
N ILE A 729 78.21 -51.06 -35.70
CA ILE A 729 77.64 -52.41 -35.72
C ILE A 729 77.53 -52.97 -34.29
N LYS A 730 78.53 -52.72 -33.44
CA LYS A 730 78.51 -53.15 -32.04
C LYS A 730 77.34 -52.54 -31.25
N ASN A 731 77.12 -51.23 -31.37
CA ASN A 731 76.00 -50.52 -30.74
C ASN A 731 74.60 -51.02 -31.19
N LEU A 732 74.54 -51.76 -32.31
CA LEU A 732 73.32 -52.39 -32.84
C LEU A 732 73.12 -53.81 -32.30
N ILE A 733 74.22 -54.55 -32.07
CA ILE A 733 74.23 -55.87 -31.43
C ILE A 733 73.84 -55.76 -29.95
N ASP A 734 74.44 -54.80 -29.22
CA ASP A 734 74.20 -54.65 -27.77
C ASP A 734 72.71 -54.39 -27.45
N LYS A 735 71.98 -53.70 -28.34
CA LYS A 735 70.52 -53.48 -28.24
C LYS A 735 69.65 -54.71 -28.52
N LEU A 736 70.17 -55.71 -29.22
CA LEU A 736 69.50 -56.99 -29.41
C LEU A 736 69.73 -57.90 -28.19
N CYS A 737 70.92 -57.85 -27.60
CA CYS A 737 71.22 -58.55 -26.34
C CYS A 737 70.31 -58.09 -25.19
N GLU A 738 70.11 -56.78 -24.98
CA GLU A 738 69.18 -56.25 -23.96
C GLU A 738 67.71 -56.68 -24.13
N ARG A 739 67.33 -57.11 -25.33
CA ARG A 739 65.98 -57.65 -25.61
C ARG A 739 65.91 -59.13 -25.24
N ASP A 740 66.95 -59.88 -25.58
CA ASP A 740 66.96 -61.33 -25.43
C ASP A 740 67.25 -61.74 -23.96
N GLU A 741 68.02 -60.95 -23.21
CA GLU A 741 68.15 -61.09 -21.74
C GLU A 741 66.81 -60.98 -21.01
N LYS A 742 65.89 -60.11 -21.48
CA LYS A 742 64.55 -59.97 -20.91
C LYS A 742 63.64 -61.16 -21.23
N ILE A 743 63.95 -61.91 -22.29
CA ILE A 743 63.26 -63.15 -22.66
C ILE A 743 63.81 -64.34 -21.85
N GLU A 744 65.12 -64.38 -21.56
CA GLU A 744 65.71 -65.34 -20.61
C GLU A 744 65.19 -65.14 -19.17
N GLN A 745 65.01 -63.90 -18.71
CA GLN A 745 64.46 -63.64 -17.36
C GLN A 745 63.03 -64.18 -17.16
N ILE A 746 62.20 -64.18 -18.21
CA ILE A 746 60.86 -64.80 -18.17
C ILE A 746 60.97 -66.33 -18.23
N SER A 747 61.90 -66.86 -19.03
CA SER A 747 62.11 -68.30 -19.22
C SER A 747 62.65 -68.97 -17.95
N THR A 748 63.61 -68.35 -17.28
CA THR A 748 64.19 -68.82 -16.00
C THR A 748 63.19 -68.76 -14.85
N TRP A 749 62.31 -67.75 -14.81
CA TRP A 749 61.21 -67.68 -13.83
C TRP A 749 60.22 -68.85 -13.98
N LEU A 750 59.90 -69.27 -15.20
CA LEU A 750 59.03 -70.44 -15.43
C LEU A 750 59.74 -71.77 -15.12
N GLN A 751 61.04 -71.87 -15.37
CA GLN A 751 61.78 -73.11 -15.17
C GLN A 751 62.03 -73.43 -13.68
N GLY A 752 62.32 -72.44 -12.83
CA GLY A 752 62.51 -72.66 -11.39
C GLY A 752 61.29 -73.27 -10.70
N ASN A 753 60.08 -72.81 -11.06
CA ASN A 753 58.81 -73.34 -10.56
C ASN A 753 58.55 -74.82 -10.96
N LEU A 754 59.18 -75.32 -12.03
CA LEU A 754 59.10 -76.72 -12.45
C LEU A 754 60.18 -77.61 -11.81
N GLU A 755 61.26 -77.01 -11.30
CA GLU A 755 62.37 -77.72 -10.66
C GLU A 755 62.10 -77.97 -9.17
N GLU A 756 61.41 -77.06 -8.46
CA GLU A 756 60.93 -77.32 -7.09
C GLU A 756 59.95 -78.52 -7.04
N LEU A 757 59.05 -78.65 -8.02
CA LEU A 757 58.13 -79.79 -8.14
C LEU A 757 58.84 -81.14 -8.35
N ARG A 758 60.09 -81.13 -8.84
CA ARG A 758 60.91 -82.35 -9.00
C ARG A 758 61.75 -82.69 -7.77
N PHE A 759 61.99 -81.74 -6.87
CA PHE A 759 62.87 -81.93 -5.71
C PHE A 759 62.20 -82.65 -4.52
N LEU A 760 60.86 -82.79 -4.53
CA LEU A 760 60.08 -83.36 -3.43
C LEU A 760 59.80 -84.87 -3.55
N MET A 761 60.03 -85.51 -4.70
CA MET A 761 59.84 -86.96 -4.87
C MET A 761 61.13 -87.75 -4.56
N GLN A 762 61.57 -87.58 -3.30
CA GLN A 762 62.56 -88.36 -2.51
C GLN A 762 63.44 -89.36 -3.28
N GLN A 763 64.73 -89.06 -3.46
CA GLN A 763 65.79 -89.51 -2.54
C GLN A 763 65.81 -91.02 -2.26
N GLU A 764 66.63 -91.76 -3.01
CA GLU A 764 67.29 -92.94 -2.46
C GLU A 764 68.77 -93.01 -2.88
N SER A 765 69.56 -93.64 -2.03
CA SER A 765 70.98 -93.48 -1.77
C SER A 765 72.01 -93.71 -2.90
N GLN A 766 72.92 -92.73 -3.04
CA GLN A 766 74.40 -92.86 -3.00
C GLN A 766 75.24 -93.63 -4.05
N MET A 767 76.40 -93.01 -4.34
CA MET A 767 77.73 -93.59 -4.71
C MET A 767 77.88 -94.28 -6.08
N ASP A 768 79.02 -94.23 -6.78
CA ASP A 768 80.20 -93.33 -6.78
C ASP A 768 81.02 -93.65 -8.07
N LEU A 769 82.23 -93.08 -8.22
CA LEU A 769 83.36 -93.57 -9.01
C LEU A 769 83.40 -93.24 -10.53
N LEU A 770 83.86 -92.01 -10.79
CA LEU A 770 85.19 -91.76 -11.36
C LEU A 770 85.62 -92.32 -12.75
N LYS A 771 86.35 -91.44 -13.46
CA LYS A 771 87.60 -91.66 -14.27
C LYS A 771 87.52 -91.54 -15.81
N LYS A 772 88.20 -90.47 -16.28
CA LYS A 772 89.29 -90.50 -17.31
C LYS A 772 88.85 -90.72 -18.78
N LYS A 773 89.56 -90.24 -19.81
CA LYS A 773 90.70 -89.27 -19.94
C LYS A 773 90.93 -88.99 -21.44
N LYS A 774 91.19 -87.72 -21.81
CA LYS A 774 92.28 -87.27 -22.75
C LYS A 774 92.20 -87.77 -24.22
N LYS A 775 92.81 -87.12 -25.22
CA LYS A 775 93.60 -85.87 -25.33
C LYS A 775 93.61 -85.40 -26.80
N HIS A 776 93.94 -84.12 -27.02
CA HIS A 776 94.72 -83.52 -28.15
C HIS A 776 94.54 -84.08 -29.58
N SER A 777 94.26 -83.30 -30.64
CA SER A 777 95.12 -82.22 -31.20
C SER A 777 96.57 -82.67 -31.52
N PRO A 778 97.28 -82.16 -32.57
CA PRO A 778 97.13 -80.81 -33.12
C PRO A 778 97.41 -80.57 -34.64
N ILE A 779 96.87 -79.45 -35.16
CA ILE A 779 97.55 -78.40 -35.97
C ILE A 779 98.57 -78.83 -37.06
N LYS A 780 98.27 -78.59 -38.35
CA LYS A 780 98.86 -77.47 -39.15
C LYS A 780 98.27 -77.30 -40.58
N ARG A 781 97.82 -76.06 -40.86
CA ARG A 781 98.10 -75.18 -42.03
C ARG A 781 97.95 -75.73 -43.48
N ILE A 782 97.06 -75.17 -44.33
CA ILE A 782 97.15 -73.86 -45.08
C ILE A 782 98.09 -73.98 -46.32
N HIS A 783 97.73 -73.62 -47.56
CA HIS A 783 96.70 -72.68 -48.07
C HIS A 783 96.27 -72.96 -49.54
N PHE A 784 94.96 -72.88 -49.86
CA PHE A 784 94.33 -72.14 -51.01
C PHE A 784 94.72 -72.50 -52.48
N PRO A 785 94.04 -71.99 -53.55
CA PRO A 785 93.05 -70.89 -53.62
C PRO A 785 91.74 -71.11 -54.44
N VAL A 786 90.80 -70.16 -54.30
CA VAL A 786 89.97 -69.46 -55.34
C VAL A 786 89.44 -70.30 -56.53
N VAL A 787 88.14 -70.61 -56.69
CA VAL A 787 86.91 -69.77 -56.90
C VAL A 787 86.50 -69.63 -58.40
N GLU A 788 85.20 -69.84 -58.65
CA GLU A 788 84.35 -69.44 -59.82
C GLU A 788 84.84 -69.56 -61.28
N CYS A 789 84.02 -70.18 -62.15
CA CYS A 789 83.35 -69.41 -63.22
C CYS A 789 82.19 -70.13 -63.97
N THR A 790 81.01 -69.50 -63.90
CA THR A 790 80.02 -69.15 -64.95
C THR A 790 79.64 -70.10 -66.12
N MET A 791 78.35 -70.07 -66.50
CA MET A 791 77.86 -69.70 -67.84
C MET A 791 76.33 -69.41 -67.85
N LYS A 792 75.98 -68.14 -68.14
CA LYS A 792 74.99 -67.63 -69.14
C LYS A 792 73.82 -68.57 -69.54
N LYS A 793 72.55 -68.16 -69.47
CA LYS A 793 71.82 -67.24 -70.40
C LYS A 793 70.37 -66.99 -69.87
N THR A 794 69.52 -66.01 -70.26
CA THR A 794 69.64 -64.69 -70.94
C THR A 794 68.36 -63.84 -70.74
N SER A 795 68.48 -62.66 -70.14
CA SER A 795 67.94 -61.33 -70.57
C SER A 795 66.64 -61.21 -71.40
N THR A 796 65.65 -60.44 -70.92
CA THR A 796 65.10 -59.17 -71.50
C THR A 796 63.62 -58.88 -71.12
N LYS A 797 63.43 -58.12 -70.04
CA LYS A 797 62.89 -56.75 -70.11
C LYS A 797 63.23 -55.97 -68.85
#